data_AF-A0A8C1HJX1-F1
#
_entry.id   AF-A0A8C1HJX1-F1
#
_cell.length_a   1.000
_cell.length_b   1.000
_cell.length_c   1.000
_cell.angle_alpha   90.00
_cell.angle_beta   90.00
_cell.angle_gamma   90.00
#
_symmetry.space_group_name_H-M   'P 1'
#
loop_
_entity.id
_entity.type
_entity.pdbx_description
1 polymer ?
#
loop_
_entity_poly.entity_id
_entity_poly.type
_entity_poly.pdbx_seq_one_letter_code
_entity_poly.pdbx_strand_id
1 'polypeptide(L)'
;MRALTLICEFKHKALHQAKTKCQTCDLSGRAFGENSSNSTTKRSLDPANSANWELCMVGLLLNYKIYDPKEAPISEEQLEKDVLQPQTLVSSTEDDNAEELDNNKDVDAEDHGKGQRSPKLCGTNYPVSIAFIVVNEFCERFSYYGMKAVLTLYFIHYLHWDKNLSTAVYHAFSSLCYFTPLLGAVIADSWLGKFRTVIYLSIVYVIGHVVKSVGAIPDVGDSTVHVVLSMLGLVLIAFGTGGIKPCVAAFGGDQFDEEHTEERRKFFSIFYMSINAGSVLLMWKNGRNLVIPVDCICETNSSQHVINFASIQIVVFIAGSGLYKKSPPEGNVLVRVCKCIGFAIRNRWNNSKKSPKRSHWLDWAEEKYPKRLIQEIKMVFRVLVLYIPLPMFWALFDQQGSRWTLQATRMNMDFVSHFFSIQFFLFIFSPLKKMAAGMILAALAFCAATVVEINVIKSVVEPPPAKESLVQVYNLMDSEVTVQFPGHTVFSDPLKSYEDPSGYTSLPLTGESQLYTVTVTHNGAEYQCGLTFTERTAYSLFLHTAQPGDTVCKLVKDHITKSETGAAYLSVCCDYQYLPEFYAAADYGISQNISVPRGEYNGVVCKTNSDQYLIDLGLLDFGAFYTVILSKESNGLTFKKMEDIQANNIHIAWQVPQYVFITAGEVMFSITGLEFSYSQAPASMKSVLQAGWLMTVAFGNVIVLIVAEGAGMEQWTEFLLFAGLLVAVSIIFSIMAYFYTYVDPDQLDKIFREDTDDEKVESSDGKKNEAVSLTDMPKQTKM
;
A
#
# COMPACT_ATOMS: atom_id res chain seq x y z
N MET A 1 33.80 -20.10 -15.36
CA MET A 1 35.03 -19.30 -15.56
C MET A 1 34.77 -17.93 -16.18
N ARG A 2 34.01 -17.76 -17.28
CA ARG A 2 33.69 -16.43 -17.85
C ARG A 2 32.93 -15.48 -16.89
N ALA A 3 32.12 -15.99 -15.96
CA ALA A 3 31.47 -15.19 -14.92
C ALA A 3 32.46 -14.65 -13.84
N LEU A 4 33.55 -15.37 -13.56
CA LEU A 4 34.58 -14.94 -12.61
C LEU A 4 35.51 -13.88 -13.21
N THR A 5 35.76 -13.94 -14.52
CA THR A 5 36.53 -12.91 -15.26
C THR A 5 35.77 -11.58 -15.30
N LEU A 6 34.44 -11.61 -15.47
CA LEU A 6 33.56 -10.43 -15.38
C LEU A 6 33.58 -9.79 -13.98
N ILE A 7 33.66 -10.58 -12.91
CA ILE A 7 33.75 -10.09 -11.52
C ILE A 7 35.10 -9.42 -11.24
N CYS A 8 36.20 -9.93 -11.79
CA CYS A 8 37.53 -9.30 -11.66
C CYS A 8 37.64 -8.01 -12.49
N GLU A 9 37.07 -7.95 -13.69
CA GLU A 9 37.02 -6.71 -14.48
C GLU A 9 36.14 -5.63 -13.82
N PHE A 10 35.05 -6.02 -13.15
CA PHE A 10 34.18 -5.11 -12.41
C PHE A 10 34.88 -4.49 -11.19
N LYS A 11 35.66 -5.29 -10.45
CA LYS A 11 36.46 -4.82 -9.30
C LYS A 11 37.56 -3.83 -9.73
N HIS A 12 38.16 -4.03 -10.91
CA HIS A 12 39.24 -3.19 -11.41
C HIS A 12 38.74 -1.89 -12.06
N LYS A 13 37.61 -1.92 -12.79
CA LYS A 13 37.00 -0.71 -13.39
C LYS A 13 36.32 0.20 -12.36
N ALA A 14 35.67 -0.37 -11.34
CA ALA A 14 35.03 0.41 -10.27
C ALA A 14 36.06 1.16 -9.40
N LEU A 15 37.21 0.54 -9.09
CA LEU A 15 38.29 1.22 -8.35
C LEU A 15 38.98 2.33 -9.17
N HIS A 16 39.10 2.16 -10.48
CA HIS A 16 39.75 3.15 -11.35
C HIS A 16 38.86 4.39 -11.60
N GLN A 17 37.53 4.20 -11.71
CA GLN A 17 36.56 5.31 -11.81
C GLN A 17 36.40 6.07 -10.49
N ALA A 18 36.51 5.40 -9.34
CA ALA A 18 36.48 6.05 -8.03
C ALA A 18 37.71 6.96 -7.81
N LYS A 19 38.89 6.59 -8.32
CA LYS A 19 40.10 7.43 -8.23
C LYS A 19 40.09 8.65 -9.16
N THR A 20 39.45 8.56 -10.33
CA THR A 20 39.45 9.66 -11.32
C THR A 20 38.37 10.73 -11.06
N LYS A 21 37.26 10.39 -10.39
CA LYS A 21 36.21 11.36 -10.02
C LYS A 21 36.48 12.13 -8.72
N CYS A 22 37.47 11.74 -7.93
CA CYS A 22 37.84 12.44 -6.69
C CYS A 22 38.76 13.66 -6.93
N GLN A 23 39.29 13.86 -8.15
CA GLN A 23 40.18 14.99 -8.50
C GLN A 23 39.50 16.14 -9.24
N THR A 24 38.18 16.09 -9.49
CA THR A 24 37.47 17.10 -10.30
C THR A 24 36.37 17.86 -9.54
N CYS A 25 36.25 17.69 -8.22
CA CYS A 25 35.29 18.43 -7.38
C CYS A 25 35.98 19.45 -6.45
N ASP A 26 37.12 20.00 -6.87
CA ASP A 26 37.74 21.14 -6.20
C ASP A 26 37.99 22.23 -7.25
N LEU A 27 36.98 23.08 -7.45
CA LEU A 27 37.03 24.42 -8.04
C LEU A 27 35.58 24.97 -8.13
N SER A 28 35.12 25.52 -7.02
CA SER A 28 33.94 26.38 -6.96
C SER A 28 34.24 27.76 -7.55
N GLY A 29 33.28 28.33 -8.28
CA GLY A 29 33.01 29.77 -8.21
C GLY A 29 33.23 30.56 -9.50
N ARG A 30 32.12 30.89 -10.19
CA ARG A 30 31.84 32.23 -10.72
C ARG A 30 30.39 32.33 -11.22
N ALA A 31 29.69 33.31 -10.67
CA ALA A 31 28.40 33.83 -11.13
C ALA A 31 28.53 34.57 -12.47
N PHE A 32 27.48 34.58 -13.29
CA PHE A 32 27.05 35.56 -14.32
C PHE A 32 25.81 34.92 -14.99
N GLY A 33 24.64 35.53 -15.16
CA GLY A 33 24.28 36.90 -15.55
C GLY A 33 23.45 36.81 -16.83
N GLU A 34 22.26 37.42 -16.86
CA GLU A 34 21.33 37.45 -18.00
C GLU A 34 22.00 37.97 -19.29
N ASN A 35 21.66 37.36 -20.44
CA ASN A 35 21.30 38.09 -21.66
C ASN A 35 20.75 37.18 -22.77
N SER A 36 19.79 37.72 -23.51
CA SER A 36 19.04 37.13 -24.62
C SER A 36 19.89 36.74 -25.84
N SER A 37 19.49 35.70 -26.57
CA SER A 37 18.97 35.80 -27.97
C SER A 37 18.98 34.45 -28.70
N ASN A 38 17.86 34.13 -29.33
CA ASN A 38 17.62 33.24 -30.47
C ASN A 38 18.78 32.36 -30.98
N SER A 39 18.61 31.03 -30.91
CA SER A 39 18.70 30.19 -32.12
C SER A 39 18.06 28.82 -31.89
N THR A 40 17.20 28.49 -32.83
CA THR A 40 16.47 27.25 -32.98
C THR A 40 17.45 26.12 -33.30
N THR A 41 17.67 25.19 -32.38
CA THR A 41 18.15 23.85 -32.73
C THR A 41 17.60 22.84 -31.72
N LYS A 42 16.57 22.11 -32.15
CA LYS A 42 16.12 20.87 -31.49
C LYS A 42 17.32 19.93 -31.40
N ARG A 43 17.94 19.82 -30.23
CA ARG A 43 18.84 18.73 -29.90
C ARG A 43 17.99 17.64 -29.28
N SER A 44 17.71 16.59 -30.05
CA SER A 44 17.23 15.32 -29.53
C SER A 44 18.21 14.85 -28.45
N LEU A 45 17.74 14.75 -27.22
CA LEU A 45 18.46 14.03 -26.17
C LEU A 45 18.40 12.54 -26.53
N ASP A 46 19.56 11.98 -26.86
CA ASP A 46 19.74 10.54 -27.06
C ASP A 46 19.20 9.75 -25.85
N PRO A 47 18.40 8.68 -26.05
CA PRO A 47 17.89 7.83 -24.96
C PRO A 47 18.97 6.96 -24.28
N ALA A 48 20.21 6.99 -24.75
CA ALA A 48 21.24 5.99 -24.41
C ALA A 48 21.90 6.15 -23.03
N ASN A 49 21.57 7.19 -22.25
CA ASN A 49 22.20 7.45 -20.95
C ASN A 49 21.32 7.14 -19.71
N SER A 50 20.14 6.54 -19.88
CA SER A 50 19.26 6.19 -18.75
C SER A 50 19.59 4.85 -18.06
N ALA A 51 20.59 4.11 -18.54
CA ALA A 51 20.72 2.68 -18.22
C ALA A 51 21.36 2.32 -16.85
N ASN A 52 21.80 3.27 -16.01
CA ASN A 52 22.59 2.93 -14.80
C ASN A 52 22.19 3.67 -13.51
N TRP A 53 21.04 4.34 -13.47
CA TRP A 53 20.61 5.06 -12.26
C TRP A 53 20.30 4.10 -11.09
N GLU A 54 19.81 2.89 -11.36
CA GLU A 54 19.50 1.87 -10.33
C GLU A 54 20.76 1.49 -9.54
N LEU A 55 21.85 1.21 -10.27
CA LEU A 55 23.17 0.93 -9.69
C LEU A 55 23.78 2.16 -9.00
N CYS A 56 23.53 3.36 -9.53
CA CYS A 56 23.97 4.61 -8.93
C CYS A 56 23.27 4.88 -7.59
N MET A 57 21.97 4.61 -7.50
CA MET A 57 21.17 4.77 -6.27
C MET A 57 21.54 3.73 -5.22
N VAL A 58 21.70 2.47 -5.60
CA VAL A 58 22.27 1.44 -4.70
C VAL A 58 23.66 1.88 -4.23
N GLY A 59 24.48 2.44 -5.13
CA GLY A 59 25.78 3.03 -4.79
C GLY A 59 25.69 4.24 -3.83
N LEU A 60 24.67 5.09 -3.95
CA LEU A 60 24.44 6.23 -3.05
C LEU A 60 23.98 5.77 -1.66
N LEU A 61 23.08 4.77 -1.58
CA LEU A 61 22.65 4.18 -0.32
C LEU A 61 23.80 3.44 0.39
N LEU A 62 24.67 2.76 -0.36
CA LEU A 62 25.87 2.11 0.18
C LEU A 62 26.96 3.11 0.63
N ASN A 63 26.95 4.34 0.09
CA ASN A 63 27.89 5.41 0.44
C ASN A 63 27.31 6.46 1.39
N TYR A 64 26.09 6.26 1.91
CA TYR A 64 25.45 7.24 2.78
C TYR A 64 26.22 7.37 4.10
N LYS A 65 26.77 8.56 4.35
CA LYS A 65 27.49 8.91 5.58
C LYS A 65 26.47 9.09 6.70
N ILE A 66 26.55 8.27 7.75
CA ILE A 66 25.77 8.50 8.98
C ILE A 66 26.34 9.77 9.61
N TYR A 67 25.52 10.83 9.68
CA TYR A 67 25.91 12.10 10.28
C TYR A 67 25.98 11.94 11.80
N ASP A 68 27.16 12.22 12.39
CA ASP A 68 27.38 12.27 13.84
C ASP A 68 27.15 13.73 14.29
N PRO A 69 26.15 14.04 15.13
CA PRO A 69 25.97 15.38 15.66
C PRO A 69 26.93 15.58 16.84
N LYS A 70 28.23 15.65 16.56
CA LYS A 70 29.25 16.07 17.51
C LYS A 70 30.25 16.97 16.80
N GLU A 71 29.81 18.17 16.42
CA GLU A 71 30.68 19.34 16.23
C GLU A 71 29.83 20.58 15.93
N ALA A 72 29.27 21.19 16.98
CA ALA A 72 28.96 22.62 17.04
C ALA A 72 28.87 23.03 18.52
N PRO A 73 29.63 24.02 19.00
CA PRO A 73 29.63 24.40 20.41
C PRO A 73 28.60 25.52 20.63
N ILE A 74 27.44 25.24 21.23
CA ILE A 74 26.62 26.28 21.86
C ILE A 74 26.00 25.71 23.15
N SER A 75 26.16 26.48 24.22
CA SER A 75 25.90 26.23 25.63
C SER A 75 24.46 25.88 26.01
N GLU A 76 24.28 24.79 26.77
CA GLU A 76 23.07 24.50 27.55
C GLU A 76 23.48 23.94 28.93
N GLU A 77 24.25 24.73 29.68
CA GLU A 77 24.50 24.53 31.10
C GLU A 77 23.77 25.64 31.87
N GLN A 78 22.45 25.55 32.01
CA GLN A 78 21.72 26.46 32.93
C GLN A 78 20.26 26.11 33.29
N LEU A 79 19.84 24.83 33.29
CA LEU A 79 18.50 24.50 33.80
C LEU A 79 18.39 23.14 34.50
N GLU A 80 19.29 22.83 35.43
CA GLU A 80 19.04 21.73 36.39
C GLU A 80 19.80 21.89 37.70
N LYS A 81 19.57 23.00 38.42
CA LYS A 81 19.84 23.10 39.87
C LYS A 81 18.84 24.06 40.50
N ASP A 82 17.74 23.51 40.99
CA ASP A 82 17.10 23.91 42.25
C ASP A 82 15.97 22.93 42.54
N VAL A 83 16.15 22.08 43.56
CA VAL A 83 15.16 21.74 44.60
C VAL A 83 15.71 20.59 45.46
N LEU A 84 16.10 20.98 46.68
CA LEU A 84 16.15 20.24 47.96
C LEU A 84 17.18 19.10 48.19
N GLN A 85 18.21 19.43 48.99
CA GLN A 85 18.75 18.56 50.05
C GLN A 85 18.13 18.95 51.41
N PRO A 86 18.24 18.09 52.45
CA PRO A 86 19.25 18.40 53.46
C PRO A 86 20.10 17.20 53.96
N GLN A 87 21.41 17.46 53.95
CA GLN A 87 22.54 17.10 54.83
C GLN A 87 22.38 16.07 55.96
N THR A 88 23.42 15.22 56.12
CA THR A 88 24.28 15.16 57.33
C THR A 88 25.68 14.57 57.02
N LEU A 89 26.71 15.19 57.61
CA LEU A 89 28.16 14.95 57.51
C LEU A 89 28.67 13.66 58.23
N VAL A 90 29.84 13.13 57.84
CA VAL A 90 31.09 13.00 58.66
C VAL A 90 32.30 12.74 57.73
N SER A 91 33.46 13.29 58.12
CA SER A 91 34.76 13.54 57.47
C SER A 91 35.87 12.49 57.69
N SER A 92 36.90 12.45 56.81
CA SER A 92 38.39 12.43 57.05
C SER A 92 39.13 11.76 55.86
N THR A 93 39.96 12.44 55.04
CA THR A 93 41.46 12.58 55.08
C THR A 93 42.20 11.23 55.21
N GLU A 94 43.26 10.82 54.50
CA GLU A 94 44.36 11.46 53.75
C GLU A 94 45.24 10.33 53.07
N ASP A 95 46.12 10.72 52.14
CA ASP A 95 47.46 10.18 51.79
C ASP A 95 47.72 8.94 50.87
N ASP A 96 48.22 9.28 49.67
CA ASP A 96 49.58 9.06 49.11
C ASP A 96 50.26 7.68 48.89
N ASN A 97 50.64 7.49 47.61
CA ASN A 97 51.89 6.95 47.03
C ASN A 97 52.31 5.46 47.24
N ALA A 98 52.46 4.74 46.12
CA ALA A 98 53.77 4.34 45.54
C ALA A 98 53.67 3.06 44.67
N GLU A 99 54.17 3.16 43.44
CA GLU A 99 54.53 2.06 42.55
C GLU A 99 55.81 1.35 43.04
N GLU A 100 55.89 0.01 42.96
CA GLU A 100 57.05 -0.67 42.38
C GLU A 100 56.84 -2.18 42.07
N LEU A 101 57.15 -2.50 40.81
CA LEU A 101 57.79 -3.69 40.21
C LEU A 101 57.35 -5.14 40.50
N ASP A 102 56.88 -5.73 39.38
CA ASP A 102 57.43 -6.92 38.70
C ASP A 102 57.34 -8.30 39.37
N ASN A 103 56.60 -9.21 38.72
CA ASN A 103 57.18 -10.48 38.28
C ASN A 103 56.20 -11.23 37.35
N ASN A 104 56.66 -11.39 36.13
CA ASN A 104 56.10 -12.27 35.11
C ASN A 104 56.25 -13.75 35.52
N LYS A 105 55.16 -14.53 35.54
CA LYS A 105 55.18 -15.98 35.29
C LYS A 105 53.88 -16.43 34.64
N ASP A 106 54.00 -16.76 33.36
CA ASP A 106 53.06 -17.56 32.58
C ASP A 106 52.71 -18.88 33.30
N VAL A 107 51.41 -19.16 33.42
CA VAL A 107 50.86 -20.53 33.38
C VAL A 107 49.52 -20.47 32.63
N ASP A 108 49.60 -20.84 31.37
CA ASP A 108 48.60 -21.43 30.47
C ASP A 108 47.12 -21.47 30.92
N ALA A 109 46.27 -20.72 30.22
CA ALA A 109 44.86 -21.05 30.03
C ALA A 109 44.59 -21.16 28.52
N GLU A 110 44.20 -22.37 28.12
CA GLU A 110 44.10 -22.87 26.76
C GLU A 110 43.15 -22.10 25.84
N ASP A 111 43.53 -22.11 24.57
CA ASP A 111 42.83 -21.67 23.37
C ASP A 111 41.40 -22.24 23.23
N HIS A 112 40.41 -21.35 23.34
CA HIS A 112 39.09 -21.56 22.75
C HIS A 112 38.67 -20.36 21.89
N GLY A 113 39.03 -20.41 20.61
CA GLY A 113 38.10 -20.12 19.51
C GLY A 113 38.13 -18.70 18.95
N LYS A 114 38.80 -18.54 17.80
CA LYS A 114 38.77 -17.34 16.95
C LYS A 114 37.33 -16.92 16.56
N GLY A 115 36.76 -15.96 17.29
CA GLY A 115 35.61 -15.18 16.85
C GLY A 115 36.05 -14.11 15.83
N GLN A 116 35.59 -14.23 14.60
CA GLN A 116 35.92 -13.34 13.49
C GLN A 116 35.33 -11.93 13.75
N ARG A 117 36.15 -10.93 14.13
CA ARG A 117 35.68 -9.53 14.31
C ARG A 117 35.24 -8.94 12.97
N SER A 118 33.96 -8.62 12.83
CA SER A 118 33.39 -7.98 11.65
C SER A 118 33.98 -6.58 11.42
N PRO A 119 34.35 -6.21 10.18
CA PRO A 119 34.83 -4.86 9.89
C PRO A 119 33.73 -3.82 10.17
N LYS A 120 34.12 -2.71 10.79
CA LYS A 120 33.24 -1.58 11.17
C LYS A 120 33.13 -0.56 10.03
N LEU A 121 31.96 0.05 9.86
CA LEU A 121 31.69 1.09 8.87
C LEU A 121 32.35 2.41 9.30
N CYS A 122 33.35 2.88 8.55
CA CYS A 122 34.11 4.14 8.72
C CYS A 122 33.73 5.00 9.95
N GLY A 123 34.45 4.84 11.06
CA GLY A 123 34.31 5.70 12.26
C GLY A 123 33.10 5.43 13.15
N THR A 124 32.25 4.46 12.82
CA THR A 124 31.07 4.08 13.63
C THR A 124 31.21 2.68 14.25
N ASN A 125 30.39 2.37 15.26
CA ASN A 125 30.26 1.02 15.82
C ASN A 125 29.42 0.06 14.94
N TYR A 126 28.96 0.49 13.76
CA TYR A 126 28.12 -0.35 12.91
C TYR A 126 28.93 -1.39 12.13
N PRO A 127 28.53 -2.67 12.14
CA PRO A 127 29.07 -3.67 11.23
C PRO A 127 28.78 -3.31 9.77
N VAL A 128 29.76 -3.46 8.87
CA VAL A 128 29.55 -3.22 7.42
C VAL A 128 28.46 -4.13 6.84
N SER A 129 28.19 -5.28 7.47
CA SER A 129 27.10 -6.19 7.10
C SER A 129 25.71 -5.53 7.12
N ILE A 130 25.48 -4.53 7.97
CA ILE A 130 24.17 -3.87 8.11
C ILE A 130 23.75 -3.15 6.82
N ALA A 131 24.71 -2.55 6.10
CA ALA A 131 24.41 -1.84 4.85
C ALA A 131 23.76 -2.77 3.80
N PHE A 132 24.25 -4.01 3.69
CA PHE A 132 23.68 -5.01 2.77
C PHE A 132 22.26 -5.42 3.17
N ILE A 133 21.97 -5.50 4.48
CA ILE A 133 20.65 -5.85 5.00
C ILE A 133 19.63 -4.74 4.74
N VAL A 134 20.01 -3.47 4.98
CA VAL A 134 19.15 -2.31 4.74
C VAL A 134 18.86 -2.13 3.25
N VAL A 135 19.85 -2.29 2.37
CA VAL A 135 19.64 -2.21 0.92
C VAL A 135 18.78 -3.37 0.43
N ASN A 136 18.98 -4.59 0.95
CA ASN A 136 18.10 -5.72 0.64
C ASN A 136 16.65 -5.42 1.01
N GLU A 137 16.40 -4.90 2.22
CA GLU A 137 15.05 -4.51 2.65
C GLU A 137 14.46 -3.45 1.73
N PHE A 138 15.22 -2.39 1.44
CA PHE A 138 14.78 -1.34 0.52
C PHE A 138 14.35 -1.89 -0.85
N CYS A 139 15.16 -2.76 -1.46
CA CYS A 139 14.87 -3.34 -2.76
C CYS A 139 13.62 -4.24 -2.76
N GLU A 140 13.43 -5.05 -1.71
CA GLU A 140 12.24 -5.88 -1.55
C GLU A 140 10.98 -5.02 -1.42
N ARG A 141 11.04 -3.96 -0.60
CA ARG A 141 9.91 -3.05 -0.37
C ARG A 141 9.55 -2.25 -1.61
N PHE A 142 10.53 -1.77 -2.33
CA PHE A 142 10.31 -1.10 -3.61
C PHE A 142 9.56 -2.01 -4.59
N SER A 143 10.02 -3.26 -4.73
CA SER A 143 9.39 -4.25 -5.62
C SER A 143 7.97 -4.61 -5.17
N TYR A 144 7.78 -4.88 -3.87
CA TYR A 144 6.49 -5.25 -3.29
C TYR A 144 5.46 -4.13 -3.44
N TYR A 145 5.76 -2.92 -2.96
CA TYR A 145 4.83 -1.79 -3.02
C TYR A 145 4.62 -1.27 -4.43
N GLY A 146 5.66 -1.28 -5.29
CA GLY A 146 5.54 -0.91 -6.70
C GLY A 146 4.57 -1.82 -7.44
N MET A 147 4.68 -3.13 -7.23
CA MET A 147 3.74 -4.11 -7.80
C MET A 147 2.33 -3.94 -7.19
N LYS A 148 2.23 -3.83 -5.86
CA LYS A 148 0.95 -3.71 -5.14
C LYS A 148 0.17 -2.45 -5.56
N ALA A 149 0.85 -1.34 -5.85
CA ALA A 149 0.21 -0.06 -6.21
C ALA A 149 -0.62 -0.11 -7.50
N VAL A 150 -0.18 -0.91 -8.48
CA VAL A 150 -0.86 -1.05 -9.79
C VAL A 150 -1.68 -2.33 -9.93
N LEU A 151 -1.68 -3.18 -8.90
CA LEU A 151 -2.22 -4.54 -8.99
C LEU A 151 -3.73 -4.57 -9.23
N THR A 152 -4.49 -3.69 -8.57
CA THR A 152 -5.94 -3.59 -8.75
C THR A 152 -6.30 -3.17 -10.18
N LEU A 153 -5.54 -2.22 -10.75
CA LEU A 153 -5.72 -1.77 -12.13
C LEU A 153 -5.34 -2.88 -13.12
N TYR A 154 -4.28 -3.64 -12.84
CA TYR A 154 -3.92 -4.81 -13.64
C TYR A 154 -5.06 -5.83 -13.75
N PHE A 155 -5.74 -6.14 -12.65
CA PHE A 155 -6.89 -7.06 -12.67
C PHE A 155 -8.05 -6.55 -13.52
N ILE A 156 -8.35 -5.25 -13.45
CA ILE A 156 -9.48 -4.65 -14.16
C ILE A 156 -9.18 -4.50 -15.65
N HIS A 157 -8.03 -3.94 -16.00
CA HIS A 157 -7.77 -3.56 -17.40
C HIS A 157 -7.15 -4.70 -18.21
N TYR A 158 -6.32 -5.53 -17.59
CA TYR A 158 -5.62 -6.59 -18.31
C TYR A 158 -6.34 -7.94 -18.17
N LEU A 159 -6.79 -8.30 -16.97
CA LEU A 159 -7.57 -9.55 -16.78
C LEU A 159 -9.08 -9.37 -17.02
N HIS A 160 -9.54 -8.13 -17.26
CA HIS A 160 -10.94 -7.81 -17.50
C HIS A 160 -11.89 -8.25 -16.38
N TRP A 161 -11.41 -8.20 -15.13
CA TRP A 161 -12.22 -8.51 -13.95
C TRP A 161 -13.04 -7.31 -13.48
N ASP A 162 -14.17 -7.58 -12.83
CA ASP A 162 -14.95 -6.53 -12.21
C ASP A 162 -14.23 -5.94 -10.98
N LYS A 163 -14.70 -4.76 -10.54
CA LYS A 163 -14.09 -4.01 -9.44
C LYS A 163 -14.14 -4.77 -8.10
N ASN A 164 -15.18 -5.57 -7.87
CA ASN A 164 -15.36 -6.29 -6.62
C ASN A 164 -14.44 -7.52 -6.57
N LEU A 165 -14.40 -8.33 -7.64
CA LEU A 165 -13.47 -9.45 -7.75
C LEU A 165 -12.01 -8.98 -7.64
N SER A 166 -11.67 -7.88 -8.32
CA SER A 166 -10.32 -7.29 -8.27
C SER A 166 -9.94 -6.85 -6.84
N THR A 167 -10.87 -6.21 -6.13
CA THR A 167 -10.68 -5.81 -4.73
C THR A 167 -10.55 -7.03 -3.81
N ALA A 168 -11.38 -8.06 -4.00
CA ALA A 168 -11.33 -9.29 -3.22
C ALA A 168 -9.99 -10.02 -3.40
N VAL A 169 -9.55 -10.23 -4.64
CA VAL A 169 -8.26 -10.91 -4.91
C VAL A 169 -7.08 -10.09 -4.39
N TYR A 170 -7.11 -8.77 -4.50
CA TYR A 170 -6.09 -7.89 -3.91
C TYR A 170 -5.95 -8.10 -2.40
N HIS A 171 -7.08 -8.08 -1.67
CA HIS A 171 -7.07 -8.26 -0.22
C HIS A 171 -6.77 -9.71 0.19
N ALA A 172 -7.19 -10.71 -0.59
CA ALA A 172 -6.80 -12.10 -0.38
C ALA A 172 -5.27 -12.28 -0.52
N PHE A 173 -4.67 -11.70 -1.55
CA PHE A 173 -3.22 -11.69 -1.75
C PHE A 173 -2.50 -10.97 -0.60
N SER A 174 -2.99 -9.78 -0.20
CA SER A 174 -2.41 -9.01 0.91
C SER A 174 -2.50 -9.79 2.23
N SER A 175 -3.65 -10.40 2.51
CA SER A 175 -3.86 -11.28 3.66
C SER A 175 -2.85 -12.43 3.68
N LEU A 176 -2.69 -13.11 2.54
CA LEU A 176 -1.72 -14.21 2.42
C LEU A 176 -0.29 -13.72 2.69
N CYS A 177 0.13 -12.57 2.16
CA CYS A 177 1.46 -11.98 2.39
C CYS A 177 1.76 -11.66 3.86
N TYR A 178 0.74 -11.35 4.65
CA TYR A 178 0.87 -11.02 6.08
C TYR A 178 0.61 -12.21 7.00
N PHE A 179 0.03 -13.30 6.47
CA PHE A 179 -0.14 -14.57 7.17
C PHE A 179 1.09 -15.50 7.04
N THR A 180 1.66 -15.61 5.84
CA THR A 180 2.84 -16.44 5.53
C THR A 180 4.10 -16.13 6.35
N PRO A 181 4.32 -14.94 6.95
CA PRO A 181 5.42 -14.72 7.90
C PRO A 181 5.46 -15.67 9.07
N LEU A 182 4.30 -16.15 9.55
CA LEU A 182 4.26 -17.17 10.60
C LEU A 182 4.93 -18.48 10.14
N LEU A 183 4.66 -18.89 8.90
CA LEU A 183 5.26 -20.08 8.29
C LEU A 183 6.75 -19.88 8.04
N GLY A 184 7.13 -18.69 7.54
CA GLY A 184 8.52 -18.34 7.30
C GLY A 184 9.38 -18.38 8.56
N ALA A 185 8.88 -17.83 9.67
CA ALA A 185 9.54 -17.90 10.97
C ALA A 185 9.70 -19.35 11.46
N VAL A 186 8.64 -20.16 11.37
CA VAL A 186 8.68 -21.58 11.73
C VAL A 186 9.74 -22.35 10.93
N ILE A 187 9.84 -22.10 9.63
CA ILE A 187 10.82 -22.74 8.75
C ILE A 187 12.25 -22.32 9.10
N ALA A 188 12.46 -21.02 9.36
CA ALA A 188 13.76 -20.49 9.77
C ALA A 188 14.23 -21.06 11.10
N ASP A 189 13.37 -21.08 12.12
CA ASP A 189 13.74 -21.49 13.47
C ASP A 189 13.86 -23.01 13.60
N SER A 190 13.14 -23.78 12.78
CA SER A 190 13.11 -25.25 12.91
C SER A 190 14.15 -25.96 12.04
N TRP A 191 14.34 -25.54 10.79
CA TRP A 191 15.03 -26.36 9.78
C TRP A 191 16.20 -25.65 9.09
N LEU A 192 15.98 -24.43 8.61
CA LEU A 192 16.90 -23.81 7.64
C LEU A 192 17.87 -22.80 8.28
N GLY A 193 17.51 -22.18 9.40
CA GLY A 193 18.17 -20.99 9.92
C GLY A 193 17.81 -19.74 9.12
N LYS A 194 17.85 -18.56 9.78
CA LYS A 194 17.40 -17.27 9.22
C LYS A 194 18.07 -16.94 7.87
N PHE A 195 19.39 -17.07 7.78
CA PHE A 195 20.15 -16.74 6.56
C PHE A 195 19.72 -17.56 5.33
N ARG A 196 19.56 -18.88 5.48
CA ARG A 196 19.17 -19.75 4.35
C ARG A 196 17.71 -19.53 3.97
N THR A 197 16.83 -19.32 4.95
CA THR A 197 15.42 -19.00 4.69
C THR A 197 15.28 -17.73 3.84
N VAL A 198 16.03 -16.66 4.18
CA VAL A 198 16.01 -15.41 3.40
C VAL A 198 16.42 -15.66 1.94
N ILE A 199 17.50 -16.42 1.71
CA ILE A 199 17.97 -16.70 0.34
C ILE A 199 16.95 -17.52 -0.44
N TYR A 200 16.49 -18.65 0.09
CA TYR A 200 15.60 -19.54 -0.64
C TYR A 200 14.24 -18.89 -0.94
N LEU A 201 13.68 -18.15 0.03
CA LEU A 201 12.42 -17.46 -0.19
C LEU A 201 12.55 -16.20 -1.06
N SER A 202 13.73 -15.57 -1.10
CA SER A 202 14.00 -14.53 -2.09
C SER A 202 14.04 -15.07 -3.52
N ILE A 203 14.56 -16.28 -3.73
CA ILE A 203 14.50 -16.93 -5.05
C ILE A 203 13.04 -17.18 -5.44
N VAL A 204 12.22 -17.71 -4.53
CA VAL A 204 10.78 -17.91 -4.76
C VAL A 204 10.07 -16.59 -5.08
N TYR A 205 10.43 -15.51 -4.36
CA TYR A 205 9.90 -14.17 -4.59
C TYR A 205 10.22 -13.63 -6.00
N VAL A 206 11.48 -13.76 -6.45
CA VAL A 206 11.88 -13.35 -7.81
C VAL A 206 11.17 -14.19 -8.87
N ILE A 207 11.08 -15.51 -8.68
CA ILE A 207 10.34 -16.39 -9.59
C ILE A 207 8.88 -15.95 -9.67
N GLY A 208 8.24 -15.61 -8.55
CA GLY A 208 6.86 -15.13 -8.53
C GLY A 208 6.66 -13.85 -9.35
N HIS A 209 7.57 -12.88 -9.22
CA HIS A 209 7.56 -11.66 -10.05
C HIS A 209 7.77 -11.94 -11.53
N VAL A 210 8.68 -12.86 -11.87
CA VAL A 210 8.91 -13.28 -13.27
C VAL A 210 7.66 -13.95 -13.83
N VAL A 211 7.07 -14.91 -13.12
CA VAL A 211 5.87 -15.65 -13.54
C VAL A 211 4.69 -14.68 -13.75
N LYS A 212 4.45 -13.76 -12.80
CA LYS A 212 3.41 -12.74 -12.93
C LYS A 212 3.63 -11.84 -14.14
N SER A 213 4.88 -11.43 -14.37
CA SER A 213 5.21 -10.53 -15.48
C SER A 213 5.10 -11.22 -16.84
N VAL A 214 5.46 -12.51 -16.92
CA VAL A 214 5.20 -13.33 -18.12
C VAL A 214 3.70 -13.46 -18.38
N GLY A 215 2.89 -13.63 -17.33
CA GLY A 215 1.43 -13.62 -17.43
C GLY A 215 0.85 -12.30 -17.95
N ALA A 216 1.59 -11.19 -17.85
CA ALA A 216 1.19 -9.86 -18.33
C ALA A 216 1.68 -9.55 -19.76
N ILE A 217 2.33 -10.49 -20.46
CA ILE A 217 2.73 -10.32 -21.87
C ILE A 217 1.53 -10.70 -22.75
N PRO A 218 1.01 -9.81 -23.61
CA PRO A 218 -0.19 -10.07 -24.42
C PRO A 218 -0.10 -11.30 -25.34
N ASP A 219 1.11 -11.63 -25.80
CA ASP A 219 1.34 -12.75 -26.72
C ASP A 219 1.38 -14.14 -26.04
N VAL A 220 1.30 -14.19 -24.70
CA VAL A 220 1.48 -15.44 -23.94
C VAL A 220 0.14 -16.14 -23.64
N GLY A 221 -0.29 -16.98 -24.57
CA GLY A 221 -1.42 -17.89 -24.36
C GLY A 221 -2.79 -17.22 -24.52
N ASP A 222 -3.82 -17.83 -23.94
CA ASP A 222 -5.17 -17.29 -23.91
C ASP A 222 -5.47 -16.57 -22.58
N SER A 223 -6.69 -16.02 -22.44
CA SER A 223 -7.15 -15.37 -21.20
C SER A 223 -6.98 -16.25 -19.96
N THR A 224 -7.18 -17.57 -20.09
CA THR A 224 -7.02 -18.52 -18.98
C THR A 224 -5.56 -18.61 -18.54
N VAL A 225 -4.63 -18.67 -19.49
CA VAL A 225 -3.18 -18.71 -19.20
C VAL A 225 -2.74 -17.44 -18.47
N HIS A 226 -3.19 -16.26 -18.91
CA HIS A 226 -2.90 -14.98 -18.23
C HIS A 226 -3.36 -14.99 -16.77
N VAL A 227 -4.59 -15.47 -16.52
CA VAL A 227 -5.14 -15.60 -15.15
C VAL A 227 -4.32 -16.58 -14.31
N VAL A 228 -4.04 -17.78 -14.84
CA VAL A 228 -3.32 -18.83 -14.11
C VAL A 228 -1.91 -18.38 -13.74
N LEU A 229 -1.15 -17.80 -14.68
CA LEU A 229 0.19 -17.30 -14.43
C LEU A 229 0.18 -16.14 -13.43
N SER A 230 -0.81 -15.25 -13.50
CA SER A 230 -0.98 -14.15 -12.54
C SER A 230 -1.22 -14.66 -11.13
N MET A 231 -2.15 -15.60 -10.95
CA MET A 231 -2.46 -16.16 -9.63
C MET A 231 -1.28 -16.97 -9.06
N LEU A 232 -0.63 -17.78 -9.89
CA LEU A 232 0.55 -18.53 -9.49
C LEU A 232 1.69 -17.58 -9.07
N GLY A 233 1.94 -16.53 -9.85
CA GLY A 233 2.93 -15.51 -9.53
C GLY A 233 2.64 -14.82 -8.20
N LEU A 234 1.40 -14.41 -7.95
CA LEU A 234 0.98 -13.79 -6.69
C LEU A 234 1.12 -14.72 -5.48
N VAL A 235 0.77 -16.00 -5.61
CA VAL A 235 0.98 -16.98 -4.53
C VAL A 235 2.47 -17.12 -4.22
N LEU A 236 3.31 -17.27 -5.25
CA LEU A 236 4.77 -17.36 -5.06
C LEU A 236 5.34 -16.09 -4.40
N ILE A 237 4.91 -14.91 -4.82
CA ILE A 237 5.28 -13.63 -4.20
C ILE A 237 4.86 -13.62 -2.72
N ALA A 238 3.64 -14.05 -2.40
CA ALA A 238 3.12 -14.06 -1.03
C ALA A 238 3.90 -14.99 -0.09
N PHE A 239 4.31 -16.17 -0.57
CA PHE A 239 5.18 -17.07 0.19
C PHE A 239 6.61 -16.55 0.30
N GLY A 240 7.14 -15.97 -0.77
CA GLY A 240 8.46 -15.36 -0.81
C GLY A 240 8.59 -14.21 0.19
N THR A 241 7.79 -13.16 0.03
CA THR A 241 7.77 -12.00 0.93
C THR A 241 7.44 -12.42 2.36
N GLY A 242 6.52 -13.38 2.50
CA GLY A 242 6.12 -13.99 3.75
C GLY A 242 7.28 -14.37 4.63
N GLY A 243 8.19 -15.22 4.15
CA GLY A 243 9.32 -15.62 4.99
C GLY A 243 10.57 -14.75 4.88
N ILE A 244 10.66 -13.81 3.94
CA ILE A 244 11.72 -12.79 3.94
C ILE A 244 11.50 -11.81 5.10
N LYS A 245 10.31 -11.18 5.18
CA LYS A 245 9.98 -10.11 6.14
C LYS A 245 10.35 -10.40 7.60
N PRO A 246 9.92 -11.52 8.22
CA PRO A 246 10.22 -11.79 9.63
C PRO A 246 11.68 -12.16 9.85
N CYS A 247 12.35 -12.75 8.85
CA CYS A 247 13.70 -13.25 8.99
C CYS A 247 14.76 -12.17 8.80
N VAL A 248 14.58 -11.24 7.86
CA VAL A 248 15.58 -10.19 7.56
C VAL A 248 15.74 -9.22 8.73
N ALA A 249 14.64 -8.75 9.32
CA ALA A 249 14.67 -7.85 10.47
C ALA A 249 15.36 -8.49 11.68
N ALA A 250 15.00 -9.75 11.98
CA ALA A 250 15.64 -10.51 13.05
C ALA A 250 17.13 -10.78 12.77
N PHE A 251 17.47 -11.16 11.54
CA PHE A 251 18.85 -11.41 11.12
C PHE A 251 19.72 -10.15 11.19
N GLY A 252 19.17 -8.98 10.87
CA GLY A 252 19.83 -7.69 11.03
C GLY A 252 20.10 -7.34 12.50
N GLY A 253 19.14 -7.62 13.39
CA GLY A 253 19.32 -7.47 14.83
C GLY A 253 20.44 -8.36 15.39
N ASP A 254 20.57 -9.59 14.88
CA ASP A 254 21.60 -10.56 15.29
C ASP A 254 23.03 -10.15 14.91
N GLN A 255 23.22 -9.12 14.06
CA GLN A 255 24.55 -8.66 13.65
C GLN A 255 25.24 -7.79 14.72
N PHE A 256 24.49 -7.30 15.70
CA PHE A 256 25.02 -6.54 16.82
C PHE A 256 25.32 -7.48 18.00
N ASP A 257 26.39 -7.20 18.74
CA ASP A 257 26.65 -7.90 20.00
C ASP A 257 25.71 -7.40 21.10
N GLU A 258 25.52 -8.21 22.15
CA GLU A 258 24.50 -7.95 23.19
C GLU A 258 24.71 -6.63 23.93
N GLU A 259 25.94 -6.15 24.02
CA GLU A 259 26.33 -4.88 24.67
C GLU A 259 25.92 -3.64 23.85
N HIS A 260 25.70 -3.77 22.54
CA HIS A 260 25.42 -2.64 21.62
C HIS A 260 23.91 -2.37 21.44
N THR A 261 23.21 -2.17 22.55
CA THR A 261 21.75 -2.02 22.59
C THR A 261 21.25 -0.74 21.89
N GLU A 262 21.97 0.38 22.04
CA GLU A 262 21.65 1.67 21.42
C GLU A 262 21.86 1.65 19.89
N GLU A 263 22.96 1.05 19.41
CA GLU A 263 23.19 0.91 17.96
C GLU A 263 22.13 0.02 17.30
N ARG A 264 21.68 -1.04 17.98
CA ARG A 264 20.61 -1.92 17.51
C ARG A 264 19.25 -1.19 17.43
N ARG A 265 18.93 -0.31 18.38
CA ARG A 265 17.71 0.52 18.34
C ARG A 265 17.71 1.49 17.16
N LYS A 266 18.83 2.17 16.93
CA LYS A 266 19.05 3.05 15.77
C LYS A 266 18.98 2.27 14.45
N PHE A 267 19.48 1.04 14.39
CA PHE A 267 19.33 0.16 13.22
C PHE A 267 17.86 -0.05 12.86
N PHE A 268 17.01 -0.44 13.81
CA PHE A 268 15.59 -0.63 13.53
C PHE A 268 14.94 0.65 13.00
N SER A 269 15.33 1.82 13.52
CA SER A 269 14.84 3.11 13.00
C SER A 269 15.23 3.36 11.53
N ILE A 270 16.50 3.10 11.17
CA ILE A 270 16.98 3.20 9.77
C ILE A 270 16.29 2.15 8.89
N PHE A 271 16.09 0.95 9.40
CA PHE A 271 15.37 -0.13 8.72
C PHE A 271 13.93 0.29 8.38
N TYR A 272 13.19 0.84 9.35
CA TYR A 272 11.85 1.40 9.12
C TYR A 272 11.85 2.56 8.12
N MET A 273 12.84 3.46 8.20
CA MET A 273 12.99 4.55 7.24
C MET A 273 13.20 4.04 5.81
N SER A 274 13.96 2.95 5.62
CA SER A 274 14.18 2.35 4.30
C SER A 274 12.91 1.77 3.68
N ILE A 275 12.00 1.21 4.49
CA ILE A 275 10.69 0.74 4.04
C ILE A 275 9.88 1.91 3.45
N ASN A 276 9.83 3.04 4.15
CA ASN A 276 9.10 4.23 3.71
C ASN A 276 9.79 4.96 2.55
N ALA A 277 11.12 4.93 2.47
CA ALA A 277 11.85 5.49 1.34
C ALA A 277 11.56 4.73 0.04
N GLY A 278 11.37 3.41 0.12
CA GLY A 278 11.01 2.56 -1.02
C GLY A 278 9.68 2.96 -1.67
N SER A 279 8.68 3.35 -0.88
CA SER A 279 7.38 3.78 -1.41
C SER A 279 7.42 5.19 -2.00
N VAL A 280 8.13 6.13 -1.39
CA VAL A 280 8.22 7.53 -1.87
C VAL A 280 8.98 7.64 -3.21
N LEU A 281 10.02 6.83 -3.42
CA LEU A 281 10.82 6.89 -4.65
C LEU A 281 10.06 6.42 -5.91
N LEU A 282 9.00 5.62 -5.75
CA LEU A 282 8.09 5.29 -6.86
C LEU A 282 7.42 6.54 -7.44
N MET A 283 7.11 7.53 -6.59
CA MET A 283 6.46 8.77 -7.00
C MET A 283 7.42 9.74 -7.68
N TRP A 284 8.69 9.78 -7.26
CA TRP A 284 9.71 10.70 -7.82
C TRP A 284 9.99 10.42 -9.29
N LYS A 285 10.13 9.15 -9.66
CA LYS A 285 10.55 8.77 -11.02
C LYS A 285 9.50 9.12 -12.09
N ASN A 286 8.22 9.14 -11.73
CA ASN A 286 7.13 9.56 -12.62
C ASN A 286 7.01 11.09 -12.70
N GLY A 287 8.12 11.80 -12.54
CA GLY A 287 8.24 13.25 -12.64
C GLY A 287 7.80 13.76 -14.01
N ARG A 288 6.49 14.06 -14.08
CA ARG A 288 5.73 14.91 -15.01
C ARG A 288 4.31 14.36 -15.27
N ASN A 289 4.09 13.07 -15.05
CA ASN A 289 2.76 12.47 -15.03
C ASN A 289 2.63 11.67 -13.73
N LEU A 290 2.01 12.27 -12.71
CA LEU A 290 1.62 11.56 -11.46
C LEU A 290 0.67 10.38 -11.76
N VAL A 291 0.09 10.38 -12.95
CA VAL A 291 -0.71 9.33 -13.55
C VAL A 291 0.23 8.35 -14.23
N ILE A 292 0.30 7.09 -13.76
CA ILE A 292 0.79 5.99 -14.59
C ILE A 292 -0.32 5.77 -15.64
N PRO A 293 -0.11 6.09 -16.92
CA PRO A 293 -1.10 5.77 -17.94
C PRO A 293 -1.35 4.26 -17.92
N VAL A 294 -2.58 3.81 -18.11
CA VAL A 294 -2.92 2.38 -18.19
C VAL A 294 -2.07 1.70 -19.29
N ASP A 295 -1.74 2.43 -20.35
CA ASP A 295 -0.82 1.98 -21.41
C ASP A 295 0.59 1.65 -20.88
N CYS A 296 1.10 2.39 -19.89
CA CYS A 296 2.40 2.10 -19.25
C CYS A 296 2.36 0.94 -18.24
N ILE A 297 1.18 0.48 -17.83
CA ILE A 297 1.03 -0.73 -16.98
C ILE A 297 1.33 -1.99 -17.80
N CYS A 298 1.02 -1.95 -19.10
CA CYS A 298 1.25 -3.03 -20.06
C CYS A 298 2.59 -2.88 -20.81
N GLU A 299 3.20 -1.70 -20.86
CA GLU A 299 4.55 -1.54 -21.38
C GLU A 299 5.58 -2.25 -20.49
N THR A 300 6.39 -3.08 -21.13
CA THR A 300 7.49 -3.90 -20.59
C THR A 300 8.47 -3.16 -19.66
N ASN A 301 8.47 -1.82 -19.67
CA ASN A 301 9.38 -1.00 -18.86
C ASN A 301 9.02 -0.97 -17.37
N SER A 302 7.73 -0.95 -16.99
CA SER A 302 7.32 -0.83 -15.57
C SER A 302 7.53 -2.13 -14.80
N SER A 303 7.18 -3.27 -15.41
CA SER A 303 7.41 -4.62 -14.87
C SER A 303 8.89 -4.97 -14.77
N GLN A 304 9.73 -4.50 -15.70
CA GLN A 304 11.17 -4.71 -15.67
C GLN A 304 11.84 -4.11 -14.43
N HIS A 305 11.43 -2.91 -14.00
CA HIS A 305 11.99 -2.28 -12.79
C HIS A 305 11.67 -3.08 -11.52
N VAL A 306 10.44 -3.58 -11.39
CA VAL A 306 10.02 -4.39 -10.23
C VAL A 306 10.85 -5.68 -10.14
N ILE A 307 11.10 -6.34 -11.28
CA ILE A 307 11.94 -7.55 -11.36
C ILE A 307 13.42 -7.24 -11.06
N ASN A 308 13.94 -6.12 -11.58
CA ASN A 308 15.33 -5.71 -11.35
C ASN A 308 15.59 -5.52 -9.86
N PHE A 309 14.75 -4.77 -9.16
CA PHE A 309 14.89 -4.55 -7.72
C PHE A 309 14.73 -5.85 -6.92
N ALA A 310 13.77 -6.71 -7.28
CA ALA A 310 13.64 -8.04 -6.66
C ALA A 310 14.90 -8.90 -6.87
N SER A 311 15.55 -8.80 -8.02
CA SER A 311 16.77 -9.57 -8.32
C SER A 311 18.00 -8.99 -7.61
N ILE A 312 18.11 -7.66 -7.56
CA ILE A 312 19.19 -6.93 -6.89
C ILE A 312 19.21 -7.28 -5.40
N GLN A 313 18.05 -7.43 -4.75
CA GLN A 313 17.96 -7.78 -3.33
C GLN A 313 18.76 -9.07 -3.02
N ILE A 314 18.63 -10.11 -3.85
CA ILE A 314 19.32 -11.39 -3.68
C ILE A 314 20.82 -11.21 -3.83
N VAL A 315 21.24 -10.50 -4.88
CA VAL A 315 22.66 -10.30 -5.18
C VAL A 315 23.33 -9.54 -4.05
N VAL A 316 22.71 -8.46 -3.57
CA VAL A 316 23.21 -7.65 -2.44
C VAL A 316 23.27 -8.49 -1.17
N PHE A 317 22.22 -9.23 -0.85
CA PHE A 317 22.20 -10.05 0.36
C PHE A 317 23.28 -11.14 0.34
N ILE A 318 23.46 -11.83 -0.79
CA ILE A 318 24.51 -12.86 -0.95
C ILE A 318 25.91 -12.24 -0.94
N ALA A 319 26.11 -11.06 -1.51
CA ALA A 319 27.41 -10.37 -1.49
C ALA A 319 27.90 -10.10 -0.06
N GLY A 320 26.99 -9.79 0.87
CA GLY A 320 27.30 -9.62 2.30
C GLY A 320 27.57 -10.93 3.06
N SER A 321 27.39 -12.10 2.45
CA SER A 321 27.40 -13.40 3.13
C SER A 321 28.69 -13.75 3.88
N GLY A 322 29.83 -13.19 3.47
CA GLY A 322 31.12 -13.37 4.16
C GLY A 322 31.27 -12.51 5.41
N LEU A 323 30.40 -11.53 5.62
CA LEU A 323 30.44 -10.56 6.73
C LEU A 323 29.37 -10.82 7.79
N TYR A 324 28.42 -11.73 7.53
CA TYR A 324 27.31 -11.98 8.45
C TYR A 324 27.68 -12.94 9.58
N LYS A 325 27.19 -12.61 10.78
CA LYS A 325 27.07 -13.55 11.90
C LYS A 325 25.90 -14.48 11.61
N LYS A 326 26.18 -15.77 11.45
CA LYS A 326 25.19 -16.81 11.09
C LYS A 326 24.95 -17.74 12.27
N SER A 327 23.91 -17.44 13.05
CA SER A 327 23.51 -18.30 14.17
C SER A 327 22.83 -19.58 13.68
N PRO A 328 23.08 -20.74 14.32
CA PRO A 328 22.33 -21.97 14.05
C PRO A 328 20.85 -21.83 14.46
N PRO A 329 19.95 -22.67 13.91
CA PRO A 329 18.53 -22.66 14.29
C PRO A 329 18.35 -23.08 15.77
N GLU A 330 17.75 -22.21 16.59
CA GLU A 330 17.61 -22.38 18.05
C GLU A 330 16.36 -23.19 18.47
N GLY A 331 15.67 -23.84 17.53
CA GLY A 331 14.46 -24.59 17.80
C GLY A 331 13.22 -23.71 17.93
N ASN A 332 12.05 -24.33 17.79
CA ASN A 332 10.82 -23.58 17.51
C ASN A 332 10.11 -23.09 18.78
N VAL A 333 10.39 -21.84 19.16
CA VAL A 333 9.75 -21.15 20.29
C VAL A 333 8.23 -21.11 20.13
N LEU A 334 7.72 -20.82 18.93
CA LEU A 334 6.28 -20.75 18.66
C LEU A 334 5.59 -22.10 18.90
N VAL A 335 6.15 -23.20 18.41
CA VAL A 335 5.62 -24.56 18.64
C VAL A 335 5.68 -24.93 20.12
N ARG A 336 6.73 -24.53 20.83
CA ARG A 336 6.86 -24.74 22.27
C ARG A 336 5.75 -24.00 23.04
N VAL A 337 5.46 -22.75 22.67
CA VAL A 337 4.36 -21.95 23.22
C VAL A 337 3.01 -22.60 22.93
N CYS A 338 2.72 -22.97 21.69
CA CYS A 338 1.47 -23.63 21.31
C CYS A 338 1.25 -24.96 22.04
N LYS A 339 2.29 -25.79 22.19
CA LYS A 339 2.22 -27.05 22.96
C LYS A 339 1.97 -26.80 24.45
N CYS A 340 2.62 -25.79 25.03
CA CYS A 340 2.41 -25.40 26.43
C CYS A 340 0.96 -24.96 26.67
N ILE A 341 0.42 -24.10 25.80
CA ILE A 341 -0.98 -23.65 25.85
C ILE A 341 -1.96 -24.82 25.69
N GLY A 342 -1.75 -25.67 24.68
CA GLY A 342 -2.60 -26.82 24.43
C GLY A 342 -2.59 -27.82 25.58
N PHE A 343 -1.42 -28.04 26.20
CA PHE A 343 -1.30 -28.86 27.40
C PHE A 343 -2.04 -28.23 28.59
N ALA A 344 -1.89 -26.91 28.83
CA ALA A 344 -2.60 -26.20 29.89
C ALA A 344 -4.13 -26.32 29.74
N ILE A 345 -4.66 -26.12 28.53
CA ILE A 345 -6.10 -26.22 28.24
C ILE A 345 -6.60 -27.66 28.44
N ARG A 346 -5.89 -28.64 27.90
CA ARG A 346 -6.24 -30.07 28.05
C ARG A 346 -6.20 -30.51 29.50
N ASN A 347 -5.15 -30.12 30.24
CA ASN A 347 -5.00 -30.46 31.66
C ASN A 347 -6.09 -29.80 32.51
N ARG A 348 -6.39 -28.52 32.24
CA ARG A 348 -7.52 -27.82 32.86
C ARG A 348 -8.83 -28.57 32.60
N TRP A 349 -9.13 -28.92 31.35
CA TRP A 349 -10.38 -29.62 31.01
C TRP A 349 -10.51 -30.98 31.72
N ASN A 350 -9.43 -31.75 31.77
CA ASN A 350 -9.42 -33.09 32.37
C ASN A 350 -9.46 -33.07 33.92
N ASN A 351 -8.82 -32.09 34.55
CA ASN A 351 -8.60 -32.06 36.00
C ASN A 351 -9.33 -30.93 36.74
N SER A 352 -10.15 -30.11 36.06
CA SER A 352 -10.87 -28.96 36.66
C SER A 352 -11.75 -29.31 37.87
N LYS A 353 -12.14 -30.58 38.04
CA LYS A 353 -12.98 -31.03 39.16
C LYS A 353 -12.21 -31.65 40.34
N LYS A 354 -10.92 -31.99 40.19
CA LYS A 354 -10.16 -32.81 41.17
C LYS A 354 -8.98 -32.10 41.87
N SER A 355 -8.54 -30.93 41.41
CA SER A 355 -7.34 -30.24 41.93
C SER A 355 -7.66 -28.88 42.56
N PRO A 356 -6.82 -28.33 43.46
CA PRO A 356 -7.01 -27.00 44.04
C PRO A 356 -7.07 -25.91 42.96
N LYS A 357 -7.86 -24.85 43.22
CA LYS A 357 -8.01 -23.71 42.29
C LYS A 357 -6.67 -22.98 42.14
N ARG A 358 -6.09 -23.03 40.94
CA ARG A 358 -4.92 -22.22 40.54
C ARG A 358 -5.37 -20.78 40.20
N SER A 359 -4.49 -19.79 40.39
CA SER A 359 -4.80 -18.36 40.18
C SER A 359 -4.94 -17.98 38.70
N HIS A 360 -4.17 -18.60 37.80
CA HIS A 360 -4.27 -18.41 36.35
C HIS A 360 -4.48 -19.73 35.59
N TRP A 361 -5.20 -19.69 34.46
CA TRP A 361 -5.51 -20.90 33.68
C TRP A 361 -4.29 -21.55 33.01
N LEU A 362 -3.22 -20.78 32.79
CA LEU A 362 -1.97 -21.29 32.21
C LEU A 362 -1.10 -22.03 33.23
N ASP A 363 -1.37 -21.87 34.54
CA ASP A 363 -0.60 -22.55 35.60
C ASP A 363 -0.76 -24.06 35.55
N TRP A 364 -1.79 -24.56 34.86
CA TRP A 364 -1.99 -25.99 34.60
C TRP A 364 -0.88 -26.63 33.75
N ALA A 365 0.03 -25.82 33.17
CA ALA A 365 1.21 -26.30 32.47
C ALA A 365 2.43 -26.54 33.38
N GLU A 366 2.41 -26.11 34.65
CA GLU A 366 3.56 -26.15 35.57
C GLU A 366 4.06 -27.57 35.83
N GLU A 367 3.21 -28.59 35.63
CA GLU A 367 3.58 -30.02 35.75
C GLU A 367 4.58 -30.47 34.69
N LYS A 368 4.67 -29.78 33.55
CA LYS A 368 5.47 -30.20 32.39
C LYS A 368 6.42 -29.13 31.86
N TYR A 369 6.13 -27.85 32.11
CA TYR A 369 6.86 -26.73 31.54
C TYR A 369 7.46 -25.84 32.64
N PRO A 370 8.64 -25.24 32.39
CA PRO A 370 9.30 -24.40 33.38
C PRO A 370 8.48 -23.15 33.68
N LYS A 371 8.51 -22.69 34.95
CA LYS A 371 7.73 -21.53 35.41
C LYS A 371 8.04 -20.26 34.61
N ARG A 372 9.31 -20.02 34.27
CA ARG A 372 9.74 -18.90 33.42
C ARG A 372 8.97 -18.85 32.10
N LEU A 373 8.91 -19.96 31.36
CA LEU A 373 8.18 -20.05 30.10
C LEU A 373 6.69 -19.75 30.29
N ILE A 374 6.09 -20.22 31.38
CA ILE A 374 4.68 -19.96 31.70
C ILE A 374 4.45 -18.45 31.95
N GLN A 375 5.34 -17.78 32.69
CA GLN A 375 5.24 -16.33 32.93
C GLN A 375 5.45 -15.52 31.65
N GLU A 376 6.46 -15.87 30.84
CA GLU A 376 6.70 -15.24 29.53
C GLU A 376 5.47 -15.37 28.61
N ILE A 377 4.83 -16.55 28.56
CA ILE A 377 3.59 -16.76 27.80
C ILE A 377 2.45 -15.89 28.36
N LYS A 378 2.31 -15.74 29.68
CA LYS A 378 1.28 -14.85 30.27
C LYS A 378 1.50 -13.39 29.87
N MET A 379 2.74 -12.92 29.82
CA MET A 379 3.05 -11.56 29.34
C MET A 379 2.63 -11.39 27.88
N VAL A 380 3.02 -12.32 27.01
CA VAL A 380 2.65 -12.31 25.60
C VAL A 380 1.13 -12.32 25.42
N PHE A 381 0.39 -13.16 26.17
CA PHE A 381 -1.08 -13.17 26.11
C PHE A 381 -1.71 -11.83 26.47
N ARG A 382 -1.19 -11.12 27.48
CA ARG A 382 -1.72 -9.78 27.84
C ARG A 382 -1.61 -8.81 26.67
N VAL A 383 -0.52 -8.85 25.92
CA VAL A 383 -0.32 -8.00 24.74
C VAL A 383 -1.17 -8.49 23.55
N LEU A 384 -1.26 -9.80 23.32
CA LEU A 384 -2.10 -10.36 22.25
C LEU A 384 -3.59 -10.07 22.45
N VAL A 385 -4.07 -9.97 23.70
CA VAL A 385 -5.44 -9.52 23.96
C VAL A 385 -5.64 -8.08 23.49
N LEU A 386 -4.66 -7.19 23.69
CA LEU A 386 -4.70 -5.83 23.14
C LEU A 386 -4.66 -5.80 21.61
N TYR A 387 -4.23 -6.87 20.93
CA TYR A 387 -4.21 -6.94 19.47
C TYR A 387 -5.57 -7.24 18.83
N ILE A 388 -6.54 -7.77 19.58
CA ILE A 388 -7.86 -8.15 19.05
C ILE A 388 -8.56 -7.01 18.28
N PRO A 389 -8.50 -5.74 18.73
CA PRO A 389 -9.12 -4.61 18.02
C PRO A 389 -8.33 -4.12 16.78
N LEU A 390 -7.03 -4.41 16.69
CA LEU A 390 -6.11 -3.84 15.68
C LEU A 390 -6.44 -4.18 14.23
N PRO A 391 -6.97 -5.37 13.88
CA PRO A 391 -7.34 -5.70 12.50
C PRO A 391 -8.24 -4.67 11.84
N MET A 392 -9.11 -3.99 12.59
CA MET A 392 -10.00 -2.98 12.02
C MET A 392 -9.22 -1.77 11.48
N PHE A 393 -8.16 -1.33 12.17
CA PHE A 393 -7.30 -0.26 11.65
C PHE A 393 -6.67 -0.65 10.31
N TRP A 394 -6.15 -1.88 10.21
CA TRP A 394 -5.54 -2.39 8.98
C TRP A 394 -6.56 -2.57 7.86
N ALA A 395 -7.81 -2.92 8.18
CA ALA A 395 -8.90 -3.00 7.22
C ALA A 395 -9.17 -1.64 6.54
N LEU A 396 -9.00 -0.51 7.25
CA LEU A 396 -9.10 0.83 6.66
C LEU A 396 -7.81 1.20 5.92
N PHE A 397 -6.66 0.98 6.56
CA PHE A 397 -5.36 1.37 6.02
C PHE A 397 -5.05 0.76 4.64
N ASP A 398 -5.30 -0.55 4.47
CA ASP A 398 -4.96 -1.26 3.24
C ASP A 398 -5.91 -0.96 2.04
N GLN A 399 -6.99 -0.19 2.23
CA GLN A 399 -7.88 0.21 1.11
C GLN A 399 -7.26 1.27 0.19
N GLN A 400 -6.14 1.87 0.59
CA GLN A 400 -5.39 2.84 -0.21
C GLN A 400 -4.98 2.29 -1.59
N GLY A 401 -4.73 0.99 -1.70
CA GLY A 401 -4.33 0.35 -2.97
C GLY A 401 -5.47 -0.34 -3.73
N SER A 402 -6.70 -0.29 -3.21
CA SER A 402 -7.90 -0.87 -3.85
C SER A 402 -8.97 0.20 -4.06
N ARG A 403 -9.87 0.42 -3.10
CA ARG A 403 -11.01 1.33 -3.23
C ARG A 403 -10.61 2.78 -3.49
N TRP A 404 -9.53 3.27 -2.86
CA TRP A 404 -9.07 4.65 -3.09
C TRP A 404 -8.44 4.84 -4.47
N THR A 405 -7.75 3.81 -4.97
CA THR A 405 -7.31 3.77 -6.37
C THR A 405 -8.49 3.87 -7.32
N LEU A 406 -9.58 3.14 -7.07
CA LEU A 406 -10.81 3.19 -7.88
C LEU A 406 -11.59 4.50 -7.75
N GLN A 407 -11.47 5.19 -6.62
CA GLN A 407 -11.99 6.54 -6.45
C GLN A 407 -11.18 7.52 -7.30
N ALA A 408 -9.85 7.42 -7.27
CA ALA A 408 -8.94 8.29 -8.00
C ALA A 408 -9.12 8.22 -9.53
N THR A 409 -9.42 7.05 -10.10
CA THR A 409 -9.65 6.90 -11.55
C THR A 409 -10.89 7.65 -12.05
N ARG A 410 -11.81 8.03 -11.14
CA ARG A 410 -13.03 8.79 -11.46
C ARG A 410 -12.89 10.29 -11.19
N MET A 411 -11.69 10.76 -10.85
CA MET A 411 -11.39 12.17 -10.56
C MET A 411 -10.67 12.83 -11.73
N ASN A 412 -10.70 14.17 -11.78
CA ASN A 412 -9.92 14.95 -12.74
C ASN A 412 -8.44 14.95 -12.33
N MET A 413 -7.57 14.49 -13.23
CA MET A 413 -6.15 14.28 -12.97
C MET A 413 -5.25 15.49 -13.29
N ASP A 414 -5.82 16.67 -13.57
CA ASP A 414 -5.09 17.90 -13.93
C ASP A 414 -4.30 18.54 -12.76
N PHE A 415 -3.21 17.91 -12.33
CA PHE A 415 -2.49 18.33 -11.12
C PHE A 415 -1.47 19.45 -11.36
N VAL A 416 -1.64 20.57 -10.67
CA VAL A 416 -0.62 21.64 -10.57
C VAL A 416 0.49 21.22 -9.59
N SER A 417 1.73 21.25 -10.07
CA SER A 417 2.95 20.64 -9.52
C SER A 417 3.52 21.17 -8.19
N HIS A 418 2.69 21.66 -7.26
CA HIS A 418 3.20 22.17 -5.99
C HIS A 418 3.21 21.09 -4.90
N PHE A 419 4.41 20.61 -4.59
CA PHE A 419 4.67 19.70 -3.49
C PHE A 419 4.39 20.41 -2.15
N PHE A 420 3.40 19.93 -1.40
CA PHE A 420 3.23 20.30 0.01
C PHE A 420 4.03 19.32 0.88
N SER A 421 5.16 19.77 1.40
CA SER A 421 5.84 19.07 2.48
C SER A 421 5.14 19.45 3.79
N ILE A 422 4.31 18.55 4.33
CA ILE A 422 3.61 18.77 5.60
C ILE A 422 4.44 18.13 6.70
N GLN A 423 4.95 18.96 7.60
CA GLN A 423 5.66 18.52 8.80
C GLN A 423 4.63 18.28 9.90
N PHE A 424 4.50 17.03 10.36
CA PHE A 424 3.56 16.66 11.42
C PHE A 424 4.18 16.94 12.80
N PHE A 425 3.46 17.67 13.64
CA PHE A 425 3.79 17.82 15.06
C PHE A 425 3.34 16.56 15.82
N LEU A 426 4.28 15.91 16.53
CA LEU A 426 4.00 14.76 17.37
C LEU A 426 3.45 15.22 18.73
N PHE A 427 2.23 14.83 19.05
CA PHE A 427 1.66 15.05 20.38
C PHE A 427 2.32 14.15 21.43
N ILE A 428 2.60 14.71 22.61
CA ILE A 428 3.17 14.00 23.76
C ILE A 428 2.03 13.27 24.49
N PHE A 429 1.72 12.05 24.03
CA PHE A 429 0.80 11.13 24.71
C PHE A 429 1.52 9.82 25.11
N SER A 430 0.95 9.07 26.05
CA SER A 430 1.39 7.70 26.31
C SER A 430 1.16 6.80 25.08
N PRO A 431 1.93 5.70 24.89
CA PRO A 431 1.87 4.89 23.67
C PRO A 431 0.45 4.43 23.29
N LEU A 432 -0.33 3.96 24.27
CA LEU A 432 -1.70 3.50 24.03
C LEU A 432 -2.67 4.65 23.66
N LYS A 433 -2.49 5.85 24.25
CA LYS A 433 -3.27 7.05 23.86
C LYS A 433 -2.93 7.49 22.44
N LYS A 434 -1.66 7.41 22.03
CA LYS A 434 -1.24 7.67 20.64
C LYS A 434 -1.91 6.71 19.66
N MET A 435 -1.95 5.42 19.98
CA MET A 435 -2.62 4.43 19.12
C MET A 435 -4.13 4.70 18.98
N ALA A 436 -4.81 5.05 20.08
CA ALA A 436 -6.23 5.41 20.03
C ALA A 436 -6.50 6.65 19.17
N ALA A 437 -5.67 7.69 19.31
CA ALA A 437 -5.73 8.87 18.45
C ALA A 437 -5.46 8.53 16.98
N GLY A 438 -4.53 7.62 16.69
CA GLY A 438 -4.26 7.13 15.34
C GLY A 438 -5.48 6.46 14.68
N MET A 439 -6.25 5.68 15.45
CA MET A 439 -7.50 5.09 14.95
C MET A 439 -8.58 6.14 14.67
N ILE A 440 -8.65 7.21 15.48
CA ILE A 440 -9.59 8.31 15.22
C ILE A 440 -9.20 9.05 13.93
N LEU A 441 -7.92 9.33 13.71
CA LEU A 441 -7.44 9.95 12.47
C LEU A 441 -7.75 9.08 11.24
N ALA A 442 -7.57 7.76 11.33
CA ALA A 442 -7.95 6.85 10.25
C ALA A 442 -9.46 6.85 9.98
N ALA A 443 -10.31 6.96 11.00
CA ALA A 443 -11.75 7.12 10.81
C ALA A 443 -12.10 8.45 10.12
N LEU A 444 -11.43 9.55 10.51
CA LEU A 444 -11.59 10.85 9.84
C LEU A 444 -11.14 10.83 8.38
N ALA A 445 -10.08 10.06 8.06
CA ALA A 445 -9.65 9.84 6.68
C ALA A 445 -10.77 9.24 5.83
N PHE A 446 -11.52 8.28 6.37
CA PHE A 446 -12.64 7.66 5.68
C PHE A 446 -13.86 8.56 5.59
N CYS A 447 -14.13 9.41 6.59
CA CYS A 447 -15.14 10.46 6.46
C CYS A 447 -14.79 11.43 5.32
N ALA A 448 -13.51 11.83 5.19
CA ALA A 448 -13.06 12.65 4.08
C ALA A 448 -13.22 11.90 2.73
N ALA A 449 -12.85 10.62 2.67
CA ALA A 449 -13.02 9.79 1.49
C ALA A 449 -14.49 9.62 1.08
N THR A 450 -15.43 9.51 2.03
CA THR A 450 -16.86 9.52 1.77
C THR A 450 -17.32 10.84 1.14
N VAL A 451 -16.88 11.98 1.68
CA VAL A 451 -17.24 13.30 1.13
C VAL A 451 -16.76 13.43 -0.31
N VAL A 452 -15.54 12.96 -0.59
CA VAL A 452 -15.01 12.93 -1.96
C VAL A 452 -15.85 12.01 -2.85
N GLU A 453 -16.15 10.79 -2.38
CA GLU A 453 -16.90 9.79 -3.14
C GLU A 453 -18.30 10.28 -3.54
N ILE A 454 -19.02 10.89 -2.61
CA ILE A 454 -20.37 11.44 -2.85
C ILE A 454 -20.34 12.53 -3.92
N ASN A 455 -19.24 13.27 -4.05
CA ASN A 455 -19.12 14.29 -5.10
C ASN A 455 -18.64 13.71 -6.42
N VAL A 456 -17.82 12.66 -6.40
CA VAL A 456 -17.35 11.95 -7.60
C VAL A 456 -18.52 11.21 -8.27
N ILE A 457 -19.34 10.48 -7.51
CA ILE A 457 -20.43 9.66 -8.06
C ILE A 457 -21.48 10.48 -8.83
N LYS A 458 -21.66 11.77 -8.50
CA LYS A 458 -22.60 12.66 -9.20
C LYS A 458 -22.34 12.80 -10.70
N SER A 459 -21.09 12.62 -11.14
CA SER A 459 -20.72 12.73 -12.55
C SER A 459 -20.56 11.36 -13.23
N VAL A 460 -20.73 10.25 -12.52
CA VAL A 460 -20.42 8.90 -13.03
C VAL A 460 -21.72 8.14 -13.27
N VAL A 461 -21.83 7.56 -14.47
CA VAL A 461 -22.92 6.64 -14.81
C VAL A 461 -22.46 5.23 -14.50
N GLU A 462 -23.13 4.56 -13.55
CA GLU A 462 -22.81 3.18 -13.22
C GLU A 462 -23.45 2.19 -14.21
N PRO A 463 -22.79 1.08 -14.56
CA PRO A 463 -23.41 0.06 -15.41
C PRO A 463 -24.66 -0.54 -14.74
N PRO A 464 -25.77 -0.73 -15.48
CA PRO A 464 -26.99 -1.26 -14.88
C PRO A 464 -26.80 -2.72 -14.44
N PRO A 465 -27.41 -3.14 -13.30
CA PRO A 465 -27.36 -4.51 -12.83
C PRO A 465 -28.17 -5.46 -13.73
N ALA A 466 -28.14 -6.77 -13.42
CA ALA A 466 -28.97 -7.74 -14.14
C ALA A 466 -30.45 -7.37 -14.04
N LYS A 467 -31.22 -7.60 -15.12
CA LYS A 467 -32.63 -7.18 -15.29
C LYS A 467 -32.88 -5.68 -15.29
N GLU A 468 -31.86 -4.85 -15.51
CA GLU A 468 -32.04 -3.41 -15.73
C GLU A 468 -31.30 -2.98 -16.99
N SER A 469 -31.79 -1.90 -17.62
CA SER A 469 -31.15 -1.20 -18.73
C SER A 469 -31.20 0.30 -18.46
N LEU A 470 -30.19 1.04 -18.93
CA LEU A 470 -30.21 2.50 -18.84
C LEU A 470 -30.70 3.08 -20.15
N VAL A 471 -31.54 4.11 -20.08
CA VAL A 471 -32.00 4.86 -21.25
C VAL A 471 -31.86 6.36 -21.03
N GLN A 472 -31.42 7.08 -22.06
CA GLN A 472 -31.52 8.52 -22.16
C GLN A 472 -32.19 8.91 -23.49
N VAL A 473 -32.76 10.11 -23.57
CA VAL A 473 -33.55 10.54 -24.72
C VAL A 473 -33.06 11.87 -25.26
N TYR A 474 -32.86 11.93 -26.58
CA TYR A 474 -32.50 13.12 -27.32
C TYR A 474 -33.69 13.60 -28.13
N ASN A 475 -34.08 14.86 -27.94
CA ASN A 475 -35.06 15.50 -28.79
C ASN A 475 -34.36 16.28 -29.92
N LEU A 476 -34.34 15.70 -31.12
CA LEU A 476 -33.79 16.32 -32.33
C LEU A 476 -34.88 16.94 -33.22
N MET A 477 -36.12 17.05 -32.72
CA MET A 477 -37.21 17.72 -33.40
C MET A 477 -37.21 19.21 -33.11
N ASP A 478 -37.87 20.01 -33.94
CA ASP A 478 -37.89 21.48 -33.84
C ASP A 478 -38.72 22.03 -32.68
N SER A 479 -39.44 21.18 -31.93
CA SER A 479 -40.32 21.58 -30.83
C SER A 479 -40.30 20.60 -29.66
N GLU A 480 -40.99 20.94 -28.57
CA GLU A 480 -41.03 20.10 -27.37
C GLU A 480 -41.73 18.76 -27.62
N VAL A 481 -41.20 17.70 -27.01
CA VAL A 481 -41.69 16.33 -27.17
C VAL A 481 -41.91 15.70 -25.81
N THR A 482 -43.03 14.98 -25.65
CA THR A 482 -43.28 14.15 -24.46
C THR A 482 -43.16 12.68 -24.80
N VAL A 483 -42.49 11.92 -23.95
CA VAL A 483 -42.23 10.49 -24.14
C VAL A 483 -42.84 9.71 -22.99
N GLN A 484 -43.55 8.62 -23.31
CA GLN A 484 -44.15 7.75 -22.30
C GLN A 484 -43.72 6.30 -22.50
N PHE A 485 -43.17 5.72 -21.44
CA PHE A 485 -42.85 4.31 -21.35
C PHE A 485 -44.01 3.53 -20.69
N PRO A 486 -44.48 2.43 -21.28
CA PRO A 486 -45.57 1.64 -20.70
C PRO A 486 -45.26 1.17 -19.26
N GLY A 487 -46.10 1.57 -18.31
CA GLY A 487 -45.97 1.15 -16.90
C GLY A 487 -44.90 1.88 -16.09
N HIS A 488 -44.21 2.87 -16.67
CA HIS A 488 -43.15 3.62 -16.02
C HIS A 488 -43.30 5.14 -16.23
N THR A 489 -43.17 5.91 -15.15
CA THR A 489 -43.17 7.38 -15.21
C THR A 489 -41.73 7.89 -15.38
N VAL A 490 -41.16 7.67 -16.55
CA VAL A 490 -39.78 8.05 -16.91
C VAL A 490 -39.86 9.14 -17.98
N PHE A 491 -39.09 10.23 -17.83
CA PHE A 491 -39.17 11.47 -18.64
C PHE A 491 -40.54 12.17 -18.61
N SER A 492 -41.01 12.53 -17.41
CA SER A 492 -42.35 13.14 -17.23
C SER A 492 -42.44 14.58 -17.72
N ASP A 493 -41.32 15.29 -17.78
CA ASP A 493 -41.25 16.68 -18.25
C ASP A 493 -41.06 16.73 -19.78
N PRO A 494 -41.67 17.71 -20.49
CA PRO A 494 -41.44 17.91 -21.91
C PRO A 494 -39.94 18.13 -22.21
N LEU A 495 -39.41 17.36 -23.15
CA LEU A 495 -38.03 17.47 -23.61
C LEU A 495 -37.91 18.62 -24.59
N LYS A 496 -37.03 19.60 -24.32
CA LYS A 496 -36.82 20.72 -25.25
C LYS A 496 -36.00 20.31 -26.46
N SER A 497 -36.21 21.06 -27.55
CA SER A 497 -35.52 20.87 -28.82
C SER A 497 -34.01 21.13 -28.68
N TYR A 498 -33.20 20.14 -29.03
CA TYR A 498 -31.73 20.18 -29.02
C TYR A 498 -31.09 20.64 -27.69
N GLU A 499 -31.68 20.28 -26.55
CA GLU A 499 -31.06 20.45 -25.23
C GLU A 499 -30.25 19.20 -24.85
N ASP A 500 -29.26 19.35 -23.97
CA ASP A 500 -28.51 18.21 -23.43
C ASP A 500 -29.48 17.22 -22.75
N PRO A 501 -29.24 15.91 -22.86
CA PRO A 501 -30.10 14.92 -22.23
C PRO A 501 -30.12 15.12 -20.70
N SER A 502 -31.26 14.86 -20.07
CA SER A 502 -31.40 14.94 -18.61
C SER A 502 -30.59 13.88 -17.83
N GLY A 503 -29.85 13.02 -18.55
CA GLY A 503 -29.08 11.89 -18.04
C GLY A 503 -29.80 10.55 -18.20
N TYR A 504 -29.05 9.48 -17.91
CA TYR A 504 -29.56 8.10 -17.94
C TYR A 504 -30.55 7.83 -16.83
N THR A 505 -31.66 7.15 -17.18
CA THR A 505 -32.65 6.64 -16.22
C THR A 505 -32.69 5.12 -16.29
N SER A 506 -32.83 4.45 -15.13
CA SER A 506 -32.98 2.99 -15.08
C SER A 506 -34.37 2.56 -15.55
N LEU A 507 -34.37 1.57 -16.45
CA LEU A 507 -35.54 0.89 -17.00
C LEU A 507 -35.48 -0.58 -16.55
N PRO A 508 -36.36 -1.01 -15.64
CA PRO A 508 -36.40 -2.41 -15.20
C PRO A 508 -36.89 -3.33 -16.33
N LEU A 509 -36.38 -4.55 -16.36
CA LEU A 509 -36.69 -5.58 -17.34
C LEU A 509 -37.24 -6.83 -16.65
N THR A 510 -38.19 -7.50 -17.30
CA THR A 510 -38.78 -8.76 -16.82
C THR A 510 -37.95 -10.00 -17.19
N GLY A 511 -37.03 -9.87 -18.15
CA GLY A 511 -36.10 -10.92 -18.61
C GLY A 511 -34.82 -10.31 -19.22
N GLU A 512 -34.01 -11.13 -19.90
CA GLU A 512 -32.74 -10.69 -20.53
C GLU A 512 -32.95 -9.63 -21.63
N SER A 513 -34.12 -9.65 -22.27
CA SER A 513 -34.52 -8.68 -23.29
C SER A 513 -36.03 -8.44 -23.22
N GLN A 514 -36.45 -7.19 -23.38
CA GLN A 514 -37.86 -6.80 -23.36
C GLN A 514 -38.17 -5.75 -24.43
N LEU A 515 -39.28 -5.94 -25.14
CA LEU A 515 -39.82 -4.98 -26.10
C LEU A 515 -40.73 -3.98 -25.37
N TYR A 516 -40.44 -2.70 -25.50
CA TYR A 516 -41.28 -1.60 -25.03
C TYR A 516 -41.88 -0.84 -26.22
N THR A 517 -43.18 -0.57 -26.17
CA THR A 517 -43.87 0.30 -27.13
C THR A 517 -43.91 1.71 -26.58
N VAL A 518 -42.89 2.50 -26.89
CA VAL A 518 -42.74 3.89 -26.41
C VAL A 518 -43.67 4.79 -27.22
N THR A 519 -44.45 5.62 -26.52
CA THR A 519 -45.34 6.60 -27.16
C THR A 519 -44.68 7.97 -27.12
N VAL A 520 -44.59 8.63 -28.27
CA VAL A 520 -43.95 9.93 -28.47
C VAL A 520 -45.01 10.90 -28.99
N THR A 521 -45.25 11.99 -28.25
CA THR A 521 -46.22 13.02 -28.65
C THR A 521 -45.47 14.28 -29.09
N HIS A 522 -45.67 14.69 -30.34
CA HIS A 522 -45.06 15.88 -30.94
C HIS A 522 -46.13 16.68 -31.69
N ASN A 523 -46.27 17.97 -31.36
CA ASN A 523 -47.28 18.86 -31.96
C ASN A 523 -48.72 18.30 -31.99
N GLY A 524 -49.10 17.53 -30.97
CA GLY A 524 -50.43 16.91 -30.85
C GLY A 524 -50.63 15.62 -31.65
N ALA A 525 -49.62 15.16 -32.40
CA ALA A 525 -49.60 13.85 -33.04
C ALA A 525 -48.87 12.83 -32.15
N GLU A 526 -49.42 11.61 -32.04
CA GLU A 526 -48.82 10.50 -31.30
C GLU A 526 -48.18 9.49 -32.26
N TYR A 527 -46.94 9.12 -31.95
CA TYR A 527 -46.16 8.12 -32.67
C TYR A 527 -45.81 6.99 -31.69
N GLN A 528 -45.87 5.74 -32.16
CA GLN A 528 -45.52 4.56 -31.36
C GLN A 528 -44.28 3.87 -31.92
N CYS A 529 -43.32 3.59 -31.04
CA CYS A 529 -42.04 3.02 -31.38
C CYS A 529 -41.82 1.71 -30.62
N GLY A 530 -41.70 0.60 -31.33
CA GLY A 530 -41.35 -0.70 -30.73
C GLY A 530 -39.84 -0.84 -30.57
N LEU A 531 -39.34 -0.75 -29.34
CA LEU A 531 -37.91 -0.70 -29.01
C LEU A 531 -37.52 -1.86 -28.10
N THR A 532 -36.48 -2.60 -28.47
CA THR A 532 -36.00 -3.75 -27.71
C THR A 532 -34.82 -3.35 -26.84
N PHE A 533 -34.96 -3.54 -25.53
CA PHE A 533 -33.92 -3.26 -24.55
C PHE A 533 -33.36 -4.58 -24.00
N THR A 534 -32.05 -4.64 -23.83
CA THR A 534 -31.35 -5.78 -23.23
C THR A 534 -30.78 -5.39 -21.88
N GLU A 535 -30.73 -6.34 -20.95
CA GLU A 535 -30.15 -6.10 -19.63
C GLU A 535 -28.67 -5.70 -19.71
N ARG A 536 -28.17 -5.03 -18.67
CA ARG A 536 -26.77 -4.59 -18.53
C ARG A 536 -26.27 -3.69 -19.67
N THR A 537 -27.19 -3.08 -20.42
CA THR A 537 -26.89 -2.25 -21.59
C THR A 537 -27.47 -0.86 -21.40
N ALA A 538 -26.73 0.17 -21.80
CA ALA A 538 -27.19 1.55 -21.86
C ALA A 538 -27.57 1.92 -23.31
N TYR A 539 -28.61 2.72 -23.46
CA TYR A 539 -29.14 3.12 -24.75
C TYR A 539 -29.45 4.63 -24.82
N SER A 540 -29.21 5.20 -25.99
CA SER A 540 -29.67 6.53 -26.36
C SER A 540 -30.80 6.41 -27.36
N LEU A 541 -31.94 7.03 -27.04
CA LEU A 541 -33.11 7.12 -27.89
C LEU A 541 -33.14 8.49 -28.57
N PHE A 542 -32.90 8.53 -29.87
CA PHE A 542 -32.98 9.74 -30.68
C PHE A 542 -34.37 9.88 -31.28
N LEU A 543 -35.01 11.03 -31.02
CA LEU A 543 -36.30 11.40 -31.58
C LEU A 543 -36.07 12.40 -32.70
N HIS A 544 -36.49 12.06 -33.92
CA HIS A 544 -36.30 12.91 -35.09
C HIS A 544 -37.56 12.98 -35.94
N THR A 545 -37.63 13.95 -36.84
CA THR A 545 -38.72 14.06 -37.81
C THR A 545 -38.66 12.88 -38.80
N ALA A 546 -39.79 12.18 -38.99
CA ALA A 546 -39.86 11.01 -39.86
C ALA A 546 -39.72 11.38 -41.35
N GLN A 547 -38.78 10.73 -42.04
CA GLN A 547 -38.69 10.71 -43.49
C GLN A 547 -39.55 9.56 -44.08
N PRO A 548 -39.88 9.55 -45.38
CA PRO A 548 -40.71 8.50 -45.97
C PRO A 548 -40.06 7.11 -45.87
N GLY A 549 -40.59 6.25 -45.00
CA GLY A 549 -40.10 4.88 -44.78
C GLY A 549 -39.28 4.67 -43.50
N ASP A 550 -39.07 5.73 -42.70
CA ASP A 550 -38.32 5.66 -41.44
C ASP A 550 -39.23 5.88 -40.22
N THR A 551 -38.84 5.34 -39.06
CA THR A 551 -39.55 5.52 -37.79
C THR A 551 -39.08 6.78 -37.07
N VAL A 552 -39.97 7.42 -36.30
CA VAL A 552 -39.67 8.64 -35.52
C VAL A 552 -38.60 8.44 -34.43
N CYS A 553 -38.31 7.18 -34.10
CA CYS A 553 -37.43 6.79 -33.01
C CYS A 553 -36.27 5.95 -33.53
N LYS A 554 -35.05 6.31 -33.11
CA LYS A 554 -33.86 5.53 -33.36
C LYS A 554 -33.15 5.20 -32.05
N LEU A 555 -33.00 3.90 -31.77
CA LEU A 555 -32.34 3.41 -30.56
C LEU A 555 -30.90 3.00 -30.88
N VAL A 556 -29.95 3.54 -30.14
CA VAL A 556 -28.53 3.22 -30.28
C VAL A 556 -27.97 2.73 -28.95
N LYS A 557 -27.07 1.75 -29.01
CA LYS A 557 -26.34 1.24 -27.85
C LYS A 557 -25.22 2.20 -27.49
N ASP A 558 -25.17 2.57 -26.21
CA ASP A 558 -24.16 3.51 -25.73
C ASP A 558 -22.98 2.79 -25.07
N HIS A 559 -21.86 3.49 -25.10
CA HIS A 559 -20.73 3.22 -24.24
C HIS A 559 -20.77 4.23 -23.10
N ILE A 560 -20.96 3.76 -21.87
CA ILE A 560 -21.08 4.63 -20.68
C ILE A 560 -19.81 4.63 -19.81
N THR A 561 -18.82 3.83 -20.18
CA THR A 561 -17.56 3.72 -19.45
C THR A 561 -16.65 4.90 -19.78
N LYS A 562 -16.45 5.77 -18.78
CA LYS A 562 -15.51 6.89 -18.85
C LYS A 562 -14.08 6.45 -19.15
N SER A 563 -13.36 7.27 -19.91
CA SER A 563 -11.94 7.03 -20.21
C SER A 563 -11.10 7.22 -18.96
N GLU A 564 -10.28 6.22 -18.66
CA GLU A 564 -9.39 6.23 -17.50
C GLU A 564 -8.06 6.95 -17.78
N THR A 565 -7.75 7.22 -19.05
CA THR A 565 -6.68 8.17 -19.43
C THR A 565 -7.15 9.61 -19.36
N GLY A 566 -8.44 9.83 -19.10
CA GLY A 566 -9.05 11.16 -19.08
C GLY A 566 -9.44 11.71 -20.45
N ALA A 567 -9.31 10.90 -21.51
CA ALA A 567 -9.75 11.30 -22.83
C ALA A 567 -11.27 11.57 -22.83
N ALA A 568 -11.70 12.56 -23.61
CA ALA A 568 -13.11 12.72 -23.92
C ALA A 568 -13.49 11.69 -24.99
N TYR A 569 -14.74 11.23 -24.97
CA TYR A 569 -15.28 10.47 -26.08
C TYR A 569 -16.15 11.37 -26.94
N LEU A 570 -15.98 11.21 -28.25
CA LEU A 570 -16.73 11.94 -29.26
C LEU A 570 -17.48 10.94 -30.13
N SER A 571 -18.77 11.18 -30.32
CA SER A 571 -19.60 10.45 -31.26
C SER A 571 -20.28 11.44 -32.20
N VAL A 572 -20.43 11.08 -33.47
CA VAL A 572 -21.02 11.95 -34.48
C VAL A 572 -22.33 11.33 -34.97
N CYS A 573 -23.41 12.09 -34.88
CA CYS A 573 -24.74 11.72 -35.38
C CYS A 573 -25.07 12.58 -36.61
N CYS A 574 -25.44 11.95 -37.73
CA CYS A 574 -25.64 12.64 -39.01
C CYS A 574 -26.96 12.27 -39.69
N ASP A 575 -27.66 13.27 -40.24
CA ASP A 575 -28.83 13.07 -41.14
C ASP A 575 -28.41 12.77 -42.60
N TYR A 576 -27.11 12.79 -42.92
CA TYR A 576 -26.59 12.53 -44.28
C TYR A 576 -25.25 11.79 -44.25
N GLN A 577 -24.96 11.00 -45.30
CA GLN A 577 -23.73 10.20 -45.39
C GLN A 577 -22.47 11.08 -45.57
N TYR A 578 -21.45 10.84 -44.75
CA TYR A 578 -20.24 11.68 -44.63
C TYR A 578 -18.95 10.85 -44.81
N LEU A 579 -17.84 11.45 -45.28
CA LEU A 579 -16.50 10.84 -45.40
C LEU A 579 -15.41 11.93 -45.28
N PRO A 580 -14.60 11.99 -44.19
CA PRO A 580 -13.58 10.98 -43.85
C PRO A 580 -13.25 10.83 -42.33
N GLU A 581 -12.39 9.86 -41.98
CA GLU A 581 -11.95 9.39 -40.63
C GLU A 581 -13.06 8.98 -39.63
N PHE A 582 -14.21 9.66 -39.65
CA PHE A 582 -15.37 9.41 -38.79
C PHE A 582 -16.55 8.97 -39.67
N TYR A 583 -16.79 7.65 -39.74
CA TYR A 583 -17.93 7.10 -40.48
C TYR A 583 -19.18 7.15 -39.60
N ALA A 584 -20.21 7.86 -40.04
CA ALA A 584 -21.57 7.80 -39.49
C ALA A 584 -22.53 7.38 -40.61
N ALA A 585 -23.45 6.44 -40.33
CA ALA A 585 -24.46 6.01 -41.31
C ALA A 585 -25.47 7.15 -41.59
N ALA A 586 -26.09 7.17 -42.77
CA ALA A 586 -27.18 8.10 -43.07
C ALA A 586 -28.41 7.87 -42.13
N ASP A 587 -29.38 8.77 -42.17
CA ASP A 587 -30.65 8.69 -41.43
C ASP A 587 -30.44 8.70 -39.90
N TYR A 588 -29.73 9.70 -39.36
CA TYR A 588 -29.34 9.80 -37.94
C TYR A 588 -28.49 8.62 -37.45
N GLY A 589 -27.62 8.08 -38.33
CA GLY A 589 -26.65 7.06 -37.92
C GLY A 589 -25.56 7.65 -37.03
N ILE A 590 -25.16 6.89 -36.01
CA ILE A 590 -24.13 7.30 -35.05
C ILE A 590 -22.82 6.62 -35.41
N SER A 591 -21.72 7.39 -35.37
CA SER A 591 -20.37 6.87 -35.57
C SER A 591 -19.94 5.95 -34.42
N GLN A 592 -18.85 5.20 -34.63
CA GLN A 592 -18.16 4.63 -33.48
C GLN A 592 -17.62 5.75 -32.58
N ASN A 593 -17.55 5.46 -31.28
CA ASN A 593 -17.04 6.41 -30.29
C ASN A 593 -15.53 6.58 -30.45
N ILE A 594 -15.08 7.82 -30.35
CA ILE A 594 -13.72 8.21 -30.66
C ILE A 594 -13.10 8.83 -29.42
N SER A 595 -12.02 8.24 -28.95
CA SER A 595 -11.26 8.77 -27.84
C SER A 595 -10.39 9.92 -28.32
N VAL A 596 -10.58 11.11 -27.73
CA VAL A 596 -9.80 12.31 -28.06
C VAL A 596 -9.16 12.87 -26.79
N PRO A 597 -7.88 13.30 -26.83
CA PRO A 597 -7.24 13.96 -25.69
C PRO A 597 -8.02 15.19 -25.22
N ARG A 598 -7.83 15.58 -23.96
CA ARG A 598 -8.39 16.85 -23.47
C ARG A 598 -7.73 18.02 -24.20
N GLY A 599 -8.54 18.96 -24.67
CA GLY A 599 -8.04 20.17 -25.35
C GLY A 599 -9.15 21.03 -25.93
N GLU A 600 -8.78 22.22 -26.40
CA GLU A 600 -9.66 23.04 -27.23
C GLU A 600 -9.59 22.58 -28.68
N TYR A 601 -10.73 22.18 -29.23
CA TYR A 601 -10.88 21.69 -30.58
C TYR A 601 -11.60 22.74 -31.42
N ASN A 602 -10.84 23.77 -31.80
CA ASN A 602 -11.30 24.84 -32.70
C ASN A 602 -10.80 24.56 -34.13
N GLY A 603 -11.66 24.74 -35.13
CA GLY A 603 -11.33 24.54 -36.54
C GLY A 603 -11.16 23.08 -36.95
N VAL A 604 -11.92 22.16 -36.36
CA VAL A 604 -11.91 20.74 -36.72
C VAL A 604 -12.45 20.58 -38.15
N VAL A 605 -11.67 19.94 -39.02
CA VAL A 605 -12.02 19.77 -40.43
C VAL A 605 -12.97 18.58 -40.59
N CYS A 606 -14.18 18.86 -41.09
CA CYS A 606 -15.21 17.88 -41.39
C CYS A 606 -15.42 17.83 -42.91
N LYS A 607 -15.03 16.76 -43.62
CA LYS A 607 -15.22 16.66 -45.09
C LYS A 607 -16.45 15.82 -45.49
N THR A 608 -17.36 16.36 -46.28
CA THR A 608 -18.35 15.54 -46.99
C THR A 608 -17.72 14.95 -48.25
N ASN A 609 -18.44 14.06 -48.95
CA ASN A 609 -18.09 13.60 -50.30
C ASN A 609 -17.85 14.74 -51.32
N SER A 610 -18.30 15.97 -51.03
CA SER A 610 -18.30 17.10 -51.96
C SER A 610 -17.57 18.36 -51.45
N ASP A 611 -17.56 18.61 -50.13
CA ASP A 611 -17.19 19.89 -49.50
C ASP A 611 -16.38 19.68 -48.21
N GLN A 612 -15.70 20.73 -47.72
CA GLN A 612 -15.06 20.73 -46.40
C GLN A 612 -15.63 21.85 -45.54
N TYR A 613 -15.98 21.51 -44.30
CA TYR A 613 -16.50 22.43 -43.30
C TYR A 613 -15.54 22.48 -42.10
N LEU A 614 -15.40 23.65 -41.49
CA LEU A 614 -14.64 23.85 -40.26
C LEU A 614 -15.63 23.93 -39.09
N ILE A 615 -15.40 23.16 -38.04
CA ILE A 615 -16.27 23.02 -36.88
C ILE A 615 -15.50 23.38 -35.62
N ASP A 616 -16.08 24.25 -34.79
CA ASP A 616 -15.53 24.61 -33.48
C ASP A 616 -16.24 23.82 -32.38
N LEU A 617 -15.61 22.72 -31.92
CA LEU A 617 -16.13 21.89 -30.83
C LEU A 617 -15.85 22.49 -29.44
N GLY A 618 -14.97 23.48 -29.35
CA GLY A 618 -14.54 24.09 -28.10
C GLY A 618 -13.78 23.11 -27.20
N LEU A 619 -13.84 23.31 -25.88
CA LEU A 619 -13.20 22.42 -24.92
C LEU A 619 -13.90 21.06 -24.91
N LEU A 620 -13.13 19.99 -25.12
CA LEU A 620 -13.53 18.61 -24.82
C LEU A 620 -12.83 18.21 -23.52
N ASP A 621 -13.61 18.08 -22.46
CA ASP A 621 -13.08 17.99 -21.09
C ASP A 621 -12.92 16.55 -20.60
N PHE A 622 -12.22 16.39 -19.48
CA PHE A 622 -11.73 15.11 -19.00
C PHE A 622 -12.86 14.10 -18.73
N GLY A 623 -12.82 12.95 -19.42
CA GLY A 623 -13.75 11.83 -19.20
C GLY A 623 -15.21 12.11 -19.58
N ALA A 624 -15.48 13.21 -20.28
CA ALA A 624 -16.80 13.55 -20.79
C ALA A 624 -17.14 12.75 -22.07
N PHE A 625 -18.43 12.57 -22.33
CA PHE A 625 -18.93 12.04 -23.60
C PHE A 625 -19.69 13.15 -24.30
N TYR A 626 -19.35 13.37 -25.56
CA TYR A 626 -19.99 14.36 -26.40
C TYR A 626 -20.57 13.71 -27.65
N THR A 627 -21.82 14.00 -27.95
CA THR A 627 -22.44 13.71 -29.24
C THR A 627 -22.52 14.99 -30.05
N VAL A 628 -21.90 14.97 -31.23
CA VAL A 628 -21.97 16.06 -32.20
C VAL A 628 -23.01 15.72 -33.25
N ILE A 629 -24.02 16.58 -33.35
CA ILE A 629 -25.10 16.43 -34.31
C ILE A 629 -24.80 17.30 -35.50
N LEU A 630 -24.71 16.68 -36.68
CA LEU A 630 -24.51 17.35 -37.96
C LEU A 630 -25.82 17.34 -38.75
N SER A 631 -26.36 18.53 -39.02
CA SER A 631 -27.55 18.72 -39.83
C SER A 631 -27.23 19.57 -41.06
N LYS A 632 -27.86 19.24 -42.20
CA LYS A 632 -27.69 19.99 -43.44
C LYS A 632 -28.89 20.90 -43.66
N GLU A 633 -28.68 22.20 -43.45
CA GLU A 633 -29.68 23.22 -43.73
C GLU A 633 -29.44 23.87 -45.10
N SER A 634 -30.43 24.62 -45.59
CA SER A 634 -30.38 25.33 -46.87
C SER A 634 -29.24 26.35 -47.00
N ASN A 635 -28.64 26.77 -45.87
CA ASN A 635 -27.52 27.72 -45.80
C ASN A 635 -26.15 27.07 -45.52
N GLY A 636 -26.06 25.75 -45.38
CA GLY A 636 -24.80 25.04 -45.08
C GLY A 636 -24.95 23.92 -44.03
N LEU A 637 -23.82 23.38 -43.57
CA LEU A 637 -23.78 22.38 -42.49
C LEU A 637 -23.87 23.11 -41.13
N THR A 638 -24.90 22.81 -40.34
CA THR A 638 -25.02 23.26 -38.95
C THR A 638 -24.59 22.13 -38.02
N PHE A 639 -23.92 22.47 -36.92
CA PHE A 639 -23.52 21.51 -35.90
C PHE A 639 -23.99 21.93 -34.52
N LYS A 640 -24.34 20.96 -33.69
CA LYS A 640 -24.59 21.15 -32.26
C LYS A 640 -23.81 20.11 -31.47
N LYS A 641 -23.08 20.55 -30.45
CA LYS A 641 -22.41 19.67 -29.48
C LYS A 641 -23.33 19.47 -28.29
N MET A 642 -23.59 18.22 -27.93
CA MET A 642 -24.30 17.83 -26.72
C MET A 642 -23.36 17.10 -25.77
N GLU A 643 -23.54 17.28 -24.47
CA GLU A 643 -22.80 16.56 -23.43
C GLU A 643 -23.64 15.41 -22.88
N ASP A 644 -23.30 14.19 -23.28
CA ASP A 644 -24.05 12.97 -22.95
C ASP A 644 -23.71 12.50 -21.53
N ILE A 645 -22.43 12.59 -21.17
CA ILE A 645 -21.91 12.26 -19.84
C ILE A 645 -21.02 13.41 -19.40
N GLN A 646 -21.34 13.98 -18.24
CA GLN A 646 -20.62 15.12 -17.69
C GLN A 646 -19.13 14.85 -17.49
N ALA A 647 -18.29 15.85 -17.75
CA ALA A 647 -16.86 15.79 -17.42
C ALA A 647 -16.60 15.50 -15.93
N ASN A 648 -15.47 14.86 -15.63
CA ASN A 648 -15.01 14.72 -14.24
C ASN A 648 -14.63 16.11 -13.71
N ASN A 649 -15.42 16.63 -12.76
CA ASN A 649 -15.23 17.97 -12.21
C ASN A 649 -14.47 17.98 -10.86
N ILE A 650 -14.36 16.83 -10.18
CA ILE A 650 -13.67 16.74 -8.89
C ILE A 650 -12.18 16.52 -9.10
N HIS A 651 -11.38 17.53 -8.75
CA HIS A 651 -9.93 17.48 -8.87
C HIS A 651 -9.27 16.47 -7.92
N ILE A 652 -8.26 15.73 -8.41
CA ILE A 652 -7.55 14.66 -7.68
C ILE A 652 -6.92 15.13 -6.36
N ALA A 653 -6.57 16.42 -6.21
CA ALA A 653 -6.05 16.96 -4.95
C ALA A 653 -7.01 16.81 -3.75
N TRP A 654 -8.30 16.58 -3.99
CA TRP A 654 -9.24 16.23 -2.92
C TRP A 654 -8.95 14.88 -2.25
N GLN A 655 -8.05 14.06 -2.81
CA GLN A 655 -7.45 12.89 -2.15
C GLN A 655 -6.44 13.27 -1.06
N VAL A 656 -5.85 14.46 -1.10
CA VAL A 656 -4.77 14.83 -0.17
C VAL A 656 -5.23 14.76 1.30
N PRO A 657 -6.39 15.29 1.71
CA PRO A 657 -6.85 15.20 3.10
C PRO A 657 -6.96 13.77 3.64
N GLN A 658 -7.55 12.84 2.88
CA GLN A 658 -7.68 11.44 3.32
C GLN A 658 -6.32 10.75 3.44
N TYR A 659 -5.36 10.99 2.53
CA TYR A 659 -3.99 10.47 2.65
C TYR A 659 -3.23 11.08 3.82
N VAL A 660 -3.39 12.38 4.07
CA VAL A 660 -2.77 13.06 5.22
C VAL A 660 -3.26 12.46 6.54
N PHE A 661 -4.57 12.27 6.70
CA PHE A 661 -5.14 11.71 7.92
C PHE A 661 -4.75 10.24 8.13
N ILE A 662 -4.79 9.41 7.07
CA ILE A 662 -4.45 7.99 7.21
C ILE A 662 -2.96 7.78 7.50
N THR A 663 -2.06 8.56 6.90
CA THR A 663 -0.62 8.49 7.17
C THR A 663 -0.29 8.99 8.57
N ALA A 664 -0.90 10.10 9.01
CA ALA A 664 -0.76 10.54 10.40
C ALA A 664 -1.28 9.48 11.38
N GLY A 665 -2.42 8.85 11.06
CA GLY A 665 -2.99 7.74 11.81
C GLY A 665 -2.05 6.54 11.89
N GLU A 666 -1.42 6.16 10.78
CA GLU A 666 -0.45 5.06 10.70
C GLU A 666 0.79 5.33 11.57
N VAL A 667 1.37 6.51 11.47
CA VAL A 667 2.55 6.88 12.29
C VAL A 667 2.21 6.77 13.77
N MET A 668 1.06 7.26 14.20
CA MET A 668 0.62 7.20 15.59
C MET A 668 0.26 5.78 16.05
N PHE A 669 -0.32 4.97 15.18
CA PHE A 669 -0.79 3.62 15.50
C PHE A 669 0.30 2.55 15.35
N SER A 670 0.91 2.47 14.17
CA SER A 670 1.78 1.35 13.78
C SER A 670 3.17 1.45 14.42
N ILE A 671 3.83 2.61 14.33
CA ILE A 671 5.18 2.78 14.90
C ILE A 671 5.11 2.67 16.42
N THR A 672 4.19 3.39 17.04
CA THR A 672 4.00 3.36 18.50
C THR A 672 3.54 1.97 18.97
N GLY A 673 2.67 1.30 18.23
CA GLY A 673 2.19 -0.03 18.57
C GLY A 673 3.28 -1.08 18.50
N LEU A 674 4.14 -1.03 17.48
CA LEU A 674 5.32 -1.89 17.38
C LEU A 674 6.33 -1.63 18.49
N GLU A 675 6.60 -0.37 18.83
CA GLU A 675 7.49 0.01 19.93
C GLU A 675 6.95 -0.49 21.28
N PHE A 676 5.66 -0.25 21.56
CA PHE A 676 4.99 -0.74 22.76
C PHE A 676 5.09 -2.26 22.86
N SER A 677 4.74 -2.95 21.77
CA SER A 677 4.78 -4.41 21.67
C SER A 677 6.18 -4.96 21.94
N TYR A 678 7.20 -4.32 21.37
CA TYR A 678 8.59 -4.69 21.62
C TYR A 678 9.01 -4.46 23.08
N SER A 679 8.58 -3.37 23.70
CA SER A 679 8.89 -3.03 25.10
C SER A 679 8.21 -3.94 26.12
N GLN A 680 7.07 -4.54 25.77
CA GLN A 680 6.29 -5.42 26.65
C GLN A 680 6.56 -6.91 26.39
N ALA A 681 7.40 -7.24 25.40
CA ALA A 681 7.73 -8.62 25.05
C ALA A 681 8.98 -9.11 25.81
N PRO A 682 8.94 -10.32 26.39
CA PRO A 682 10.13 -10.94 26.96
C PRO A 682 11.16 -11.23 25.86
N ALA A 683 12.45 -11.21 26.21
CA ALA A 683 13.56 -11.31 25.25
C ALA A 683 13.44 -12.53 24.31
N SER A 684 12.98 -13.67 24.84
CA SER A 684 12.80 -14.93 24.13
C SER A 684 11.59 -14.97 23.17
N MET A 685 10.62 -14.06 23.29
CA MET A 685 9.33 -14.12 22.55
C MET A 685 9.03 -12.88 21.70
N LYS A 686 9.99 -11.96 21.52
CA LYS A 686 9.82 -10.77 20.67
C LYS A 686 9.40 -11.13 19.24
N SER A 687 9.96 -12.19 18.66
CA SER A 687 9.60 -12.69 17.32
C SER A 687 8.15 -13.21 17.25
N VAL A 688 7.67 -13.90 18.28
CA VAL A 688 6.29 -14.40 18.37
C VAL A 688 5.31 -13.24 18.41
N LEU A 689 5.60 -12.20 19.18
CA LEU A 689 4.75 -11.03 19.28
C LEU A 689 4.72 -10.21 17.96
N GLN A 690 5.86 -10.11 17.27
CA GLN A 690 5.94 -9.48 15.95
C GLN A 690 5.17 -10.28 14.88
N ALA A 691 5.22 -11.61 14.92
CA ALA A 691 4.38 -12.45 14.07
C ALA A 691 2.88 -12.26 14.38
N GLY A 692 2.53 -12.14 15.67
CA GLY A 692 1.17 -11.80 16.10
C GLY A 692 0.72 -10.43 15.58
N TRP A 693 1.61 -9.44 15.53
CA TRP A 693 1.32 -8.12 14.97
C TRP A 693 1.01 -8.20 13.47
N LEU A 694 1.87 -8.86 12.68
CA LEU A 694 1.64 -9.03 11.24
C LEU A 694 0.33 -9.79 10.95
N MET A 695 -0.03 -10.72 11.83
CA MET A 695 -1.30 -11.45 11.74
C MET A 695 -2.52 -10.52 11.87
N THR A 696 -2.43 -9.43 12.65
CA THR A 696 -3.51 -8.43 12.71
C THR A 696 -3.74 -7.75 11.36
N VAL A 697 -2.67 -7.53 10.58
CA VAL A 697 -2.75 -6.98 9.22
C VAL A 697 -3.44 -7.98 8.28
N ALA A 698 -3.10 -9.27 8.39
CA ALA A 698 -3.73 -10.32 7.61
C ALA A 698 -5.25 -10.38 7.88
N PHE A 699 -5.65 -10.40 9.14
CA PHE A 699 -7.06 -10.37 9.52
C PHE A 699 -7.77 -9.09 9.08
N GLY A 700 -7.09 -7.93 9.09
CA GLY A 700 -7.65 -6.69 8.56
C GLY A 700 -8.04 -6.81 7.09
N ASN A 701 -7.17 -7.40 6.26
CA ASN A 701 -7.48 -7.66 4.85
C ASN A 701 -8.62 -8.68 4.66
N VAL A 702 -8.74 -9.68 5.55
CA VAL A 702 -9.88 -10.62 5.53
C VAL A 702 -11.19 -9.91 5.85
N ILE A 703 -11.20 -8.95 6.79
CA ILE A 703 -12.40 -8.15 7.09
C ILE A 703 -12.86 -7.40 5.83
N VAL A 704 -11.94 -6.78 5.09
CA VAL A 704 -12.30 -6.09 3.84
C VAL A 704 -12.89 -7.06 2.83
N LEU A 705 -12.30 -8.24 2.65
CA LEU A 705 -12.82 -9.27 1.74
C LEU A 705 -14.26 -9.69 2.11
N ILE A 706 -14.54 -9.92 3.40
CA ILE A 706 -15.88 -10.31 3.87
C ILE A 706 -16.89 -9.18 3.61
N VAL A 707 -16.51 -7.92 3.88
CA VAL A 707 -17.41 -6.77 3.69
C VAL A 707 -17.65 -6.51 2.20
N ALA A 708 -16.60 -6.54 1.38
CA ALA A 708 -16.68 -6.28 -0.05
C ALA A 708 -17.53 -7.32 -0.81
N GLU A 709 -17.43 -8.61 -0.46
CA GLU A 709 -18.28 -9.66 -1.06
C GLU A 709 -19.67 -9.76 -0.41
N GLY A 710 -19.76 -9.53 0.91
CA GLY A 710 -20.96 -9.83 1.67
C GLY A 710 -22.01 -8.71 1.70
N ALA A 711 -21.62 -7.46 1.45
CA ALA A 711 -22.50 -6.33 1.74
C ALA A 711 -23.23 -5.76 0.50
N GLY A 712 -22.70 -5.94 -0.72
CA GLY A 712 -23.31 -5.42 -1.95
C GLY A 712 -23.63 -3.92 -1.90
N MET A 713 -22.91 -3.16 -1.07
CA MET A 713 -23.17 -1.74 -0.81
C MET A 713 -22.43 -0.86 -1.81
N GLU A 714 -22.97 0.34 -2.02
CA GLU A 714 -22.26 1.41 -2.72
C GLU A 714 -20.98 1.81 -1.97
N GLN A 715 -19.95 2.20 -2.72
CA GLN A 715 -18.60 2.45 -2.19
C GLN A 715 -18.57 3.52 -1.07
N TRP A 716 -19.37 4.59 -1.18
CA TRP A 716 -19.41 5.63 -0.13
C TRP A 716 -20.04 5.12 1.18
N THR A 717 -21.01 4.20 1.09
CA THR A 717 -21.65 3.56 2.24
C THR A 717 -20.67 2.62 2.93
N GLU A 718 -19.89 1.87 2.14
CA GLU A 718 -18.78 1.05 2.64
C GLU A 718 -17.79 1.90 3.44
N PHE A 719 -17.39 3.08 2.94
CA PHE A 719 -16.49 3.98 3.66
C PHE A 719 -17.07 4.48 5.00
N LEU A 720 -18.35 4.83 5.05
CA LEU A 720 -19.01 5.22 6.31
C LEU A 720 -19.12 4.06 7.29
N LEU A 721 -19.41 2.86 6.80
CA LEU A 721 -19.46 1.65 7.64
C LEU A 721 -18.09 1.43 8.31
N PHE A 722 -17.00 1.48 7.54
CA PHE A 722 -15.65 1.31 8.08
C PHE A 722 -15.27 2.42 9.07
N ALA A 723 -15.62 3.68 8.78
CA ALA A 723 -15.39 4.79 9.72
C ALA A 723 -16.13 4.56 11.04
N GLY A 724 -17.41 4.20 10.98
CA GLY A 724 -18.24 3.93 12.17
C GLY A 724 -17.74 2.74 12.99
N LEU A 725 -17.38 1.63 12.31
CA LEU A 725 -16.79 0.46 12.96
C LEU A 725 -15.46 0.80 13.65
N LEU A 726 -14.60 1.57 13.00
CA LEU A 726 -13.31 1.94 13.59
C LEU A 726 -13.48 2.87 14.81
N VAL A 727 -14.46 3.78 14.81
CA VAL A 727 -14.78 4.59 16.00
C VAL A 727 -15.23 3.69 17.16
N ALA A 728 -16.12 2.73 16.91
CA ALA A 728 -16.56 1.78 17.94
C ALA A 728 -15.38 0.94 18.48
N VAL A 729 -14.51 0.47 17.59
CA VAL A 729 -13.30 -0.27 17.94
C VAL A 729 -12.32 0.61 18.72
N SER A 730 -12.17 1.89 18.39
CA SER A 730 -11.32 2.83 19.12
C SER A 730 -11.80 3.06 20.55
N ILE A 731 -13.12 3.11 20.77
CA ILE A 731 -13.72 3.17 22.11
C ILE A 731 -13.39 1.89 22.90
N ILE A 732 -13.60 0.72 22.29
CA ILE A 732 -13.29 -0.58 22.92
C ILE A 732 -11.80 -0.67 23.28
N PHE A 733 -10.92 -0.32 22.34
CA PHE A 733 -9.49 -0.32 22.56
C PHE A 733 -9.08 0.65 23.67
N SER A 734 -9.69 1.84 23.74
CA SER A 734 -9.41 2.82 24.80
C SER A 734 -9.81 2.28 26.18
N ILE A 735 -10.94 1.57 26.27
CA ILE A 735 -11.37 0.87 27.50
C ILE A 735 -10.37 -0.24 27.85
N MET A 736 -9.98 -1.07 26.89
CA MET A 736 -9.00 -2.14 27.10
C MET A 736 -7.64 -1.59 27.55
N ALA A 737 -7.19 -0.49 26.93
CA ALA A 737 -5.94 0.20 27.27
C ALA A 737 -5.98 0.79 28.68
N TYR A 738 -7.12 1.35 29.12
CA TYR A 738 -7.29 1.85 30.48
C TYR A 738 -7.12 0.77 31.55
N PHE A 739 -7.55 -0.46 31.26
CA PHE A 739 -7.37 -1.60 32.16
C PHE A 739 -6.05 -2.34 31.98
N TYR A 740 -5.21 -1.93 31.03
CA TYR A 740 -3.92 -2.56 30.79
C TYR A 740 -2.90 -2.19 31.87
N THR A 741 -2.16 -3.19 32.34
CA THR A 741 -1.06 -3.00 33.31
C THR A 741 0.26 -3.28 32.63
N TYR A 742 1.15 -2.29 32.63
CA TYR A 742 2.51 -2.43 32.11
C TYR A 742 3.29 -3.47 32.91
N VAL A 743 4.06 -4.29 32.19
CA VAL A 743 4.95 -5.29 32.77
C VAL A 743 6.35 -4.99 32.25
N ASP A 744 7.31 -4.80 33.16
CA ASP A 744 8.71 -4.61 32.83
C ASP A 744 9.39 -5.97 32.62
N PRO A 745 9.82 -6.34 31.40
CA PRO A 745 10.47 -7.61 31.13
C PRO A 745 11.82 -7.77 31.86
N ASP A 746 12.54 -6.67 32.08
CA ASP A 746 13.87 -6.70 32.68
C ASP A 746 13.81 -7.10 34.16
N GLN A 747 12.70 -6.80 34.83
CA GLN A 747 12.46 -7.28 36.20
C GLN A 747 12.23 -8.79 36.25
N LEU A 748 11.52 -9.36 35.27
CA LEU A 748 11.32 -10.80 35.19
C LEU A 748 12.65 -11.54 34.97
N ASP A 749 13.51 -10.98 34.11
CA ASP A 749 14.85 -11.54 33.86
C ASP A 749 15.76 -11.44 35.07
N LYS A 750 15.64 -10.39 35.91
CA LYS A 750 16.37 -10.28 37.18
C LYS A 750 15.93 -11.33 38.20
N ILE A 751 14.62 -11.48 38.43
CA ILE A 751 14.07 -12.45 39.41
C ILE A 751 14.55 -13.87 39.10
N PHE A 752 14.47 -14.30 37.84
CA PHE A 752 14.90 -15.65 37.46
C PHE A 752 16.41 -15.82 37.31
N ARG A 753 17.19 -14.72 37.27
CA ARG A 753 18.66 -14.79 37.35
C ARG A 753 19.11 -14.98 38.79
N GLU A 754 18.53 -14.21 39.72
CA GLU A 754 18.79 -14.34 41.17
C GLU A 754 18.43 -15.75 41.67
N ASP A 755 17.27 -16.31 41.29
CA ASP A 755 16.90 -17.70 41.64
C ASP A 755 17.93 -18.75 41.15
N THR A 756 18.54 -18.57 39.97
CA THR A 756 19.56 -19.50 39.45
C THR A 756 20.93 -19.35 40.11
N ASP A 757 21.23 -18.18 40.66
CA ASP A 757 22.46 -17.93 41.40
C ASP A 757 22.31 -18.38 42.87
N ASP A 758 21.13 -18.22 43.47
CA ASP A 758 20.80 -18.74 44.80
C ASP A 758 20.69 -20.28 44.82
N GLU A 759 20.15 -20.92 43.76
CA GLU A 759 20.18 -22.40 43.62
C GLU A 759 21.60 -22.98 43.53
N LYS A 760 22.60 -22.17 43.13
CA LYS A 760 24.02 -22.58 43.16
C LYS A 760 24.67 -22.39 44.53
N VAL A 761 24.08 -21.58 45.41
CA VAL A 761 24.58 -21.31 46.77
C VAL A 761 23.88 -22.20 47.81
N GLU A 762 22.61 -22.58 47.62
CA GLU A 762 21.87 -23.46 48.52
C GLU A 762 21.86 -24.93 48.07
N SER A 763 22.98 -25.63 48.26
CA SER A 763 23.00 -27.10 48.30
C SER A 763 23.04 -27.69 49.72
N SER A 764 22.69 -26.89 50.73
CA SER A 764 22.69 -27.30 52.14
C SER A 764 21.76 -26.48 53.04
N ASP A 765 20.45 -26.42 52.74
CA ASP A 765 19.43 -26.64 53.78
C ASP A 765 18.03 -26.73 53.17
N GLY A 766 17.23 -27.67 53.67
CA GLY A 766 15.87 -27.91 53.19
C GLY A 766 14.89 -26.87 53.73
N LYS A 767 14.67 -25.77 53.01
CA LYS A 767 13.48 -24.91 53.18
C LYS A 767 12.76 -24.73 51.86
N LYS A 768 11.42 -24.82 51.94
CA LYS A 768 10.51 -24.64 50.80
C LYS A 768 10.53 -23.19 50.34
N ASN A 769 10.98 -22.93 49.12
CA ASN A 769 10.84 -21.63 48.47
C ASN A 769 9.35 -21.30 48.27
N GLU A 770 8.87 -20.26 48.94
CA GLU A 770 7.60 -19.62 48.63
C GLU A 770 7.71 -18.97 47.25
N ALA A 771 6.74 -19.29 46.38
CA ALA A 771 6.78 -18.96 44.97
C ALA A 771 6.40 -17.50 44.72
N VAL A 772 7.30 -16.74 44.10
CA VAL A 772 7.00 -15.40 43.55
C VAL A 772 5.97 -15.54 42.42
N SER A 773 4.80 -14.93 42.62
CA SER A 773 3.70 -14.88 41.67
C SER A 773 3.73 -13.55 40.90
N LEU A 774 3.13 -13.50 39.70
CA LEU A 774 2.90 -12.25 38.94
C LEU A 774 2.11 -11.19 39.72
N THR A 775 1.53 -11.55 40.88
CA THR A 775 0.89 -10.63 41.83
C THR A 775 1.88 -9.84 42.68
N ASP A 776 3.14 -10.28 42.77
CA ASP A 776 4.16 -9.74 43.68
C ASP A 776 5.12 -8.77 42.97
N MET A 777 5.00 -8.64 41.65
CA MET A 777 5.74 -7.62 40.89
C MET A 777 5.18 -6.22 41.18
N PRO A 778 6.03 -5.20 41.41
CA PRO A 778 5.59 -3.83 41.58
C PRO A 778 4.90 -3.37 40.29
N LYS A 779 3.58 -3.23 40.35
CA LYS A 779 2.78 -2.69 39.25
C LYS A 779 3.21 -1.24 39.04
N GLN A 780 3.89 -0.94 37.93
CA GLN A 780 3.96 0.44 37.47
C GLN A 780 2.53 0.91 37.18
N THR A 781 2.24 2.12 37.66
CA THR A 781 0.91 2.69 37.87
C THR A 781 -0.02 2.53 36.66
N LYS A 782 -1.31 2.33 36.95
CA LYS A 782 -2.38 2.44 35.95
C LYS A 782 -2.30 3.81 35.26
N MET A 783 -2.73 3.80 34.00
CA MET A 783 -2.77 4.89 33.00
C MET A 783 -3.12 6.28 33.51
#